data_AF-A0A953TJ30-F1
#
_entry.id   AF-A0A953TJ30-F1
#
_cell.length_a   1.000
_cell.length_b   1.000
_cell.length_c   1.000
_cell.angle_alpha   90.00
_cell.angle_beta   90.00
_cell.angle_gamma   90.00
#
_symmetry.space_group_name_H-M   'P 1'
#
loop_
_entity.id
_entity.type
_entity.pdbx_description
1 polymer ?
#
loop_
_entity_poly.entity_id
_entity_poly.type
_entity_poly.pdbx_seq_one_letter_code
_entity_poly.pdbx_strand_id
1 'polypeptide(L)'
;MADAAHLDGARAPSWLKVIRKPHKSSTKHWVFQEKCNQPISQGDRLLFTSVPFGADEAEAWWLCFDALQLLDRELSDVDSILADSKRKQFAMRGVQGAGQADRLCKWLQTDGWLPVDTRIRVSDVASLARELGGEQLYGRNRLVPLRELLQNASDAIRARSFLQSWPPERGEVIVRVGADKEGHFVEVIDNGVGMSPTVMASYLLDFGRSFWSDSQLSEELPGLLASGFESTGKYGIGFFSVFMWSKHIRVISRRYRDSQADTHVLEFAAGLESRPLLRKATGPECLQDGGTVIRVWVEQDPEAPGGVLHFPRSSGRAAKRSLAVTCLWICPALDTNLFVQHGNESKNPVLHASDWTSVSDEELIRRVVTTHSDTGDEIEQRRRTDELLMALASMLRPLYDGDGNLVGRMALIPSRWRNDWSAFGVVTVGGLRSASLTGVAGLLLGSSTRASRDAAVPVVPLPQLQVWAREQESLVVAETEDPEALLECASTVRVCGPIPEILPIAEGHGGLKTAAQIRKWRPIPSEVILVQDASLALLRRKFGKIDLFPNVLAVNVGLRSLVCGDYKRPFDSWPPDIDRFHDLTLMGAAAQLVAELWGVPSGDLMKFLDKARDRVAIGMSGDKEVRTSAAILRKSGPSAAKR
;
A
#
# COMPACT_ATOMS: atom_id res chain seq x y z
N MET A 1 37.87 2.18 -30.35
CA MET A 1 37.80 0.73 -30.68
C MET A 1 39.11 -0.01 -30.53
N ALA A 2 40.23 0.44 -31.12
CA ALA A 2 41.52 -0.24 -30.95
C ALA A 2 41.91 -0.47 -29.47
N ASP A 3 41.70 0.53 -28.60
CA ASP A 3 41.95 0.40 -27.14
C ASP A 3 40.92 -0.46 -26.38
N ALA A 4 39.70 -0.58 -26.90
CA ALA A 4 38.62 -1.35 -26.26
C ALA A 4 38.73 -2.84 -26.59
N ALA A 5 39.27 -3.19 -27.76
CA ALA A 5 39.54 -4.56 -28.17
C ALA A 5 40.86 -5.13 -27.61
N HIS A 6 41.72 -4.28 -27.02
CA HIS A 6 42.99 -4.69 -26.43
C HIS A 6 42.77 -5.23 -25.00
N LEU A 7 42.20 -6.44 -24.94
CA LEU A 7 41.85 -7.19 -23.74
C LEU A 7 42.71 -8.46 -23.63
N ASP A 8 44.02 -8.29 -23.52
CA ASP A 8 44.98 -9.39 -23.44
C ASP A 8 46.07 -9.16 -22.38
N GLY A 9 46.95 -10.16 -22.21
CA GLY A 9 47.98 -10.18 -21.17
C GLY A 9 49.03 -9.07 -21.28
N ALA A 10 49.17 -8.40 -22.43
CA ALA A 10 50.13 -7.31 -22.59
C ALA A 10 49.74 -6.08 -21.75
N ARG A 11 48.46 -5.93 -21.43
CA ARG A 11 47.91 -4.82 -20.62
C ARG A 11 48.01 -5.07 -19.11
N ALA A 12 48.25 -6.31 -18.70
CA ALA A 12 48.27 -6.73 -17.30
C ALA A 12 49.44 -7.70 -16.96
N PRO A 13 50.71 -7.26 -16.99
CA PRO A 13 51.85 -8.14 -16.74
C PRO A 13 51.92 -8.67 -15.29
N SER A 14 52.17 -9.97 -15.11
CA SER A 14 52.16 -10.66 -13.81
C SER A 14 53.09 -10.02 -12.77
N TRP A 15 54.29 -9.61 -13.17
CA TRP A 15 55.29 -8.98 -12.29
C TRP A 15 54.81 -7.62 -11.74
N LEU A 16 54.02 -6.89 -12.53
CA LEU A 16 53.55 -5.54 -12.19
C LEU A 16 52.38 -5.62 -11.19
N LYS A 17 51.60 -6.71 -11.22
CA LYS A 17 50.58 -7.05 -10.22
C LYS A 17 51.17 -7.22 -8.83
N VAL A 18 52.30 -7.92 -8.73
CA VAL A 18 53.00 -8.20 -7.46
C VAL A 18 53.51 -6.92 -6.81
N ILE A 19 54.02 -5.98 -7.63
CA ILE A 19 54.53 -4.69 -7.17
C ILE A 19 53.38 -3.77 -6.76
N ARG A 20 52.32 -3.69 -7.56
CA ARG A 20 51.23 -2.72 -7.36
C ARG A 20 50.18 -3.13 -6.33
N LYS A 21 50.08 -4.42 -5.98
CA LYS A 21 49.07 -4.96 -5.04
C LYS A 21 47.67 -4.36 -5.27
N PRO A 22 47.09 -4.58 -6.46
CA PRO A 22 45.83 -3.94 -6.86
C PRO A 22 44.69 -4.25 -5.88
N HIS A 23 43.74 -3.32 -5.77
CA HIS A 23 42.51 -3.51 -5.00
C HIS A 23 41.70 -4.73 -5.50
N LYS A 24 40.81 -5.29 -4.68
CA LYS A 24 40.07 -6.52 -5.00
C LYS A 24 39.36 -6.50 -6.36
N SER A 25 38.74 -5.37 -6.73
CA SER A 25 38.08 -5.18 -8.03
C SER A 25 39.07 -5.19 -9.20
N SER A 26 40.18 -4.46 -9.08
CA SER A 26 41.25 -4.39 -10.08
C SER A 26 42.00 -5.73 -10.24
N THR A 27 42.03 -6.55 -9.19
CA THR A 27 42.65 -7.89 -9.24
C THR A 27 41.90 -8.81 -10.21
N LYS A 28 40.57 -8.75 -10.25
CA LYS A 28 39.74 -9.54 -11.18
C LYS A 28 39.98 -9.13 -12.65
N HIS A 29 40.05 -7.81 -12.89
CA HIS A 29 40.43 -7.27 -14.20
C HIS A 29 41.81 -7.77 -14.66
N TRP A 30 42.76 -7.80 -13.72
CA TRP A 30 44.11 -8.28 -13.98
C TRP A 30 44.14 -9.76 -14.35
N VAL A 31 43.42 -10.60 -13.59
CA VAL A 31 43.37 -12.06 -13.80
C VAL A 31 42.81 -12.40 -15.17
N PHE A 32 41.71 -11.77 -15.60
CA PHE A 32 41.16 -12.10 -16.91
C PHE A 32 42.05 -11.62 -18.05
N GLN A 33 42.61 -10.40 -17.96
CA GLN A 33 43.49 -9.89 -19.01
C GLN A 33 44.73 -10.76 -19.15
N GLU A 34 45.33 -11.17 -18.03
CA GLU A 34 46.47 -12.09 -18.00
C GLU A 34 46.17 -13.43 -18.69
N LYS A 35 44.94 -13.94 -18.60
CA LYS A 35 44.53 -15.21 -19.22
C LYS A 35 44.10 -15.09 -20.67
N CYS A 36 43.68 -13.90 -21.12
CA CYS A 36 43.25 -13.68 -22.49
C CYS A 36 44.45 -13.53 -23.43
N ASN A 37 44.40 -14.28 -24.53
CA ASN A 37 45.33 -14.12 -25.64
C ASN A 37 44.91 -12.94 -26.52
N GLN A 38 45.84 -12.48 -27.35
CA GLN A 38 45.57 -11.44 -28.34
C GLN A 38 44.41 -11.87 -29.27
N PRO A 39 43.43 -10.98 -29.54
CA PRO A 39 42.29 -11.33 -30.37
C PRO A 39 42.71 -11.56 -31.83
N ILE A 40 42.06 -12.54 -32.47
CA ILE A 40 42.29 -12.91 -33.86
C ILE A 40 41.04 -12.58 -34.68
N SER A 41 41.21 -12.11 -35.91
CA SER A 41 40.09 -11.95 -36.84
C SER A 41 39.65 -13.31 -37.40
N GLN A 42 38.36 -13.62 -37.29
CA GLN A 42 37.74 -14.79 -37.88
C GLN A 42 36.49 -14.36 -38.66
N GLY A 43 36.60 -14.29 -39.98
CA GLY A 43 35.53 -13.74 -40.82
C GLY A 43 35.32 -12.25 -40.52
N ASP A 44 34.10 -11.87 -40.15
CA ASP A 44 33.73 -10.52 -39.75
C ASP A 44 33.66 -10.34 -38.22
N ARG A 45 34.22 -11.28 -37.43
CA ARG A 45 34.19 -11.24 -35.96
C ARG A 45 35.59 -11.35 -35.33
N LEU A 46 35.72 -10.73 -34.16
CA LEU A 46 36.89 -10.91 -33.30
C LEU A 46 36.73 -12.17 -32.44
N LEU A 47 37.75 -13.02 -32.47
CA LEU A 47 37.86 -14.22 -31.66
C LEU A 47 38.83 -13.99 -30.51
N PHE A 48 38.33 -14.15 -29.28
CA PHE A 48 39.14 -14.15 -28.07
C PHE A 48 39.32 -15.58 -27.58
N THR A 49 40.55 -15.94 -27.20
CA THR A 49 40.87 -17.24 -26.60
C THR A 49 41.57 -17.03 -25.27
N SER A 50 41.54 -18.03 -24.39
CA SER A 50 42.19 -17.92 -23.09
C SER A 50 42.88 -19.21 -22.65
N VAL A 51 43.77 -19.06 -21.68
CA VAL A 51 44.12 -20.17 -20.77
C VAL A 51 42.87 -20.49 -19.91
N PRO A 52 42.63 -21.77 -19.53
CA PRO A 52 41.46 -22.12 -18.72
C PRO A 52 41.36 -21.35 -17.40
N PHE A 53 40.16 -20.93 -17.03
CA PHE A 53 39.83 -20.28 -15.76
C PHE A 53 39.44 -21.32 -14.70
N GLY A 54 40.10 -21.32 -13.55
CA GLY A 54 39.72 -22.15 -12.39
C GLY A 54 38.43 -21.66 -11.72
N ALA A 55 37.85 -22.48 -10.85
CA ALA A 55 36.62 -22.13 -10.14
C ALA A 55 36.77 -20.91 -9.20
N ASP A 56 37.97 -20.71 -8.65
CA ASP A 56 38.35 -19.54 -7.85
C ASP A 56 38.49 -18.25 -8.69
N GLU A 57 38.56 -18.37 -10.02
CA GLU A 57 38.64 -17.26 -10.97
C GLU A 57 37.32 -17.00 -11.70
N ALA A 58 36.22 -17.64 -11.28
CA ALA A 58 34.92 -17.53 -11.95
C ALA A 58 34.44 -16.08 -12.09
N GLU A 59 34.68 -15.24 -11.09
CA GLU A 59 34.33 -13.82 -11.17
C GLU A 59 35.14 -13.06 -12.23
N ALA A 60 36.40 -13.44 -12.47
CA ALA A 60 37.23 -12.85 -13.52
C ALA A 60 36.76 -13.31 -14.91
N TRP A 61 36.31 -14.56 -15.03
CA TRP A 61 35.69 -15.07 -16.26
C TRP A 61 34.39 -14.32 -16.60
N TRP A 62 33.50 -14.10 -15.62
CA TRP A 62 32.27 -13.33 -15.83
C TRP A 62 32.54 -11.88 -16.24
N LEU A 63 33.56 -11.28 -15.63
CA LEU A 63 34.00 -9.94 -16.00
C LEU A 63 34.56 -9.87 -17.43
N CYS A 64 35.26 -10.91 -17.88
CA CYS A 64 35.69 -11.04 -19.27
C CYS A 64 34.49 -11.17 -20.21
N PHE A 65 33.52 -12.03 -19.85
CA PHE A 65 32.28 -12.19 -20.61
C PHE A 65 31.55 -10.85 -20.77
N ASP A 66 31.36 -10.09 -19.69
CA ASP A 66 30.71 -8.77 -19.73
C ASP A 66 31.47 -7.76 -20.60
N ALA A 67 32.81 -7.74 -20.51
CA ALA A 67 33.65 -6.88 -21.33
C ALA A 67 33.52 -7.21 -22.83
N LEU A 68 33.44 -8.49 -23.17
CA LEU A 68 33.22 -8.94 -24.55
C LEU A 68 31.81 -8.67 -25.05
N GLN A 69 30.79 -8.72 -24.17
CA GLN A 69 29.42 -8.29 -24.49
C GLN A 69 29.32 -6.80 -24.76
N LEU A 70 30.09 -5.99 -24.04
CA LEU A 70 30.17 -4.55 -24.28
C LEU A 70 30.83 -4.29 -25.65
N LEU A 71 31.98 -4.93 -25.91
CA LEU A 71 32.69 -4.79 -27.18
C LEU A 71 31.86 -5.24 -28.39
N ASP A 72 31.11 -6.34 -28.27
CA ASP A 72 30.20 -6.82 -29.32
C ASP A 72 29.10 -5.80 -29.64
N ARG A 73 28.48 -5.21 -28.60
CA ARG A 73 27.50 -4.13 -28.77
C ARG A 73 28.11 -2.90 -29.42
N GLU A 74 29.25 -2.43 -28.94
CA GLU A 74 29.92 -1.27 -29.54
C GLU A 74 30.25 -1.50 -31.02
N LEU A 75 30.77 -2.68 -31.38
CA LEU A 75 31.06 -3.04 -32.78
C LEU A 75 29.80 -3.07 -33.65
N SER A 76 28.72 -3.63 -33.14
CA SER A 76 27.43 -3.69 -33.83
C SER A 76 26.81 -2.29 -34.01
N ASP A 77 26.82 -1.47 -32.96
CA ASP A 77 26.26 -0.12 -32.98
C ASP A 77 27.01 0.78 -33.96
N VAL A 78 28.35 0.70 -33.96
CA VAL A 78 29.17 1.44 -34.92
C VAL A 78 28.97 0.94 -36.34
N ASP A 79 28.86 -0.37 -36.57
CA ASP A 79 28.57 -0.92 -37.89
C ASP A 79 27.23 -0.42 -38.45
N SER A 80 26.21 -0.33 -37.59
CA SER A 80 24.89 0.23 -37.94
C SER A 80 24.98 1.72 -38.28
N ILE A 81 25.66 2.53 -37.45
CA ILE A 81 25.88 3.96 -37.73
C ILE A 81 26.64 4.18 -39.04
N LEU A 82 27.68 3.37 -39.31
CA LEU A 82 28.45 3.46 -40.55
C LEU A 82 27.61 3.05 -41.77
N ALA A 83 26.77 2.02 -41.64
CA ALA A 83 25.83 1.60 -42.68
C ALA A 83 24.84 2.72 -43.03
N ASP A 84 24.17 3.27 -42.01
CA ASP A 84 23.15 4.31 -42.17
C ASP A 84 23.73 5.61 -42.74
N SER A 85 24.96 5.94 -42.35
CA SER A 85 25.69 7.10 -42.87
C SER A 85 26.37 6.86 -44.22
N LYS A 86 26.17 5.69 -44.86
CA LYS A 86 26.78 5.27 -46.14
C LYS A 86 28.31 5.38 -46.14
N ARG A 87 28.93 5.15 -44.99
CA ARG A 87 30.39 5.13 -44.82
C ARG A 87 30.92 3.72 -44.96
N LYS A 88 32.23 3.60 -45.18
CA LYS A 88 32.91 2.31 -45.20
C LYS A 88 32.80 1.67 -43.80
N GLN A 89 32.10 0.55 -43.73
CA GLN A 89 31.98 -0.25 -42.52
C GLN A 89 33.33 -0.86 -42.11
N PHE A 90 33.44 -1.23 -40.83
CA PHE A 90 34.60 -1.97 -40.34
C PHE A 90 34.59 -3.41 -40.85
N ALA A 91 35.80 -3.97 -40.98
CA ALA A 91 35.95 -5.37 -41.35
C ALA A 91 35.41 -6.30 -40.24
N MET A 92 35.56 -5.88 -38.98
CA MET A 92 35.04 -6.58 -37.81
C MET A 92 33.76 -5.90 -37.33
N ARG A 93 32.69 -6.67 -37.15
CA ARG A 93 31.34 -6.19 -36.79
C ARG A 93 30.82 -6.74 -35.46
N GLY A 94 31.59 -7.61 -34.81
CA GLY A 94 31.21 -8.16 -33.52
C GLY A 94 32.28 -9.07 -32.94
N VAL A 95 31.96 -9.68 -31.82
CA VAL A 95 32.79 -10.64 -31.11
C VAL A 95 32.16 -12.03 -31.25
N GLN A 96 33.01 -13.04 -31.47
CA GLN A 96 32.59 -14.42 -31.60
C GLN A 96 32.10 -14.95 -30.25
N GLY A 97 30.85 -15.41 -30.18
CA GLY A 97 30.29 -16.08 -28.99
C GLY A 97 29.84 -15.18 -27.84
N ALA A 98 30.00 -13.85 -27.92
CA ALA A 98 29.71 -12.93 -26.81
C ALA A 98 28.24 -12.95 -26.33
N GLY A 99 27.29 -13.34 -27.19
CA GLY A 99 25.86 -13.36 -26.83
C GLY A 99 25.44 -14.43 -25.80
N GLN A 100 26.25 -15.48 -25.59
CA GLN A 100 25.86 -16.63 -24.75
C GLN A 100 27.08 -17.24 -24.05
N ALA A 101 27.02 -17.31 -22.71
CA ALA A 101 28.13 -17.78 -21.87
C ALA A 101 28.59 -19.21 -22.23
N ASP A 102 27.65 -20.12 -22.45
CA ASP A 102 27.89 -21.52 -22.85
C ASP A 102 28.58 -21.62 -24.22
N ARG A 103 28.24 -20.74 -25.16
CA ARG A 103 28.92 -20.70 -26.47
C ARG A 103 30.34 -20.16 -26.34
N LEU A 104 30.54 -19.16 -25.49
CA LEU A 104 31.84 -18.52 -25.32
C LEU A 104 32.86 -19.47 -24.66
N CYS A 105 32.42 -20.42 -23.84
CA CYS A 105 33.28 -21.46 -23.23
C CYS A 105 34.10 -22.28 -24.23
N LYS A 106 33.67 -22.34 -25.50
CA LYS A 106 34.45 -23.01 -26.56
C LYS A 106 35.82 -22.37 -26.76
N TRP A 107 35.97 -21.08 -26.44
CA TRP A 107 37.17 -20.30 -26.67
C TRP A 107 37.74 -19.68 -25.38
N LEU A 108 36.86 -19.27 -24.46
CA LEU A 108 37.18 -18.86 -23.10
C LEU A 108 36.98 -20.04 -22.15
N GLN A 109 37.99 -20.91 -22.11
CA GLN A 109 37.90 -22.20 -21.44
C GLN A 109 37.76 -22.06 -19.92
N THR A 110 37.00 -22.96 -19.30
CA THR A 110 36.87 -23.11 -17.84
C THR A 110 37.43 -24.46 -17.41
N ASP A 111 37.96 -24.54 -16.19
CA ASP A 111 38.54 -25.76 -15.62
C ASP A 111 37.72 -26.24 -14.41
N GLY A 112 37.01 -27.35 -14.58
CA GLY A 112 36.21 -27.96 -13.50
C GLY A 112 34.89 -27.27 -13.15
N TRP A 113 34.44 -26.28 -13.93
CA TRP A 113 33.15 -25.60 -13.74
C TRP A 113 32.52 -25.13 -15.05
N LEU A 114 31.21 -24.86 -15.03
CA LEU A 114 30.45 -24.35 -16.17
C LEU A 114 29.77 -23.02 -15.78
N PRO A 115 29.90 -21.96 -16.60
CA PRO A 115 29.21 -20.71 -16.35
C PRO A 115 27.72 -20.84 -16.71
N VAL A 116 26.87 -20.64 -15.71
CA VAL A 116 25.41 -20.58 -15.87
C VAL A 116 24.96 -19.15 -15.64
N ASP A 117 24.43 -18.52 -16.68
CA ASP A 117 23.89 -17.16 -16.62
C ASP A 117 22.54 -17.20 -15.87
N THR A 118 22.55 -16.84 -14.59
CA THR A 118 21.35 -16.84 -13.73
C THR A 118 20.50 -15.58 -13.88
N ARG A 119 20.80 -14.70 -14.85
CA ARG A 119 19.93 -13.55 -15.14
C ARG A 119 18.56 -14.08 -15.57
N ILE A 120 17.52 -13.68 -14.83
CA ILE A 120 16.14 -14.02 -15.14
C ILE A 120 15.82 -13.43 -16.52
N ARG A 121 15.49 -14.31 -17.47
CA ARG A 121 15.02 -13.90 -18.80
C ARG A 121 13.51 -13.95 -18.81
N VAL A 122 12.86 -12.80 -18.88
CA VAL A 122 11.40 -12.74 -19.05
C VAL A 122 11.09 -13.10 -20.50
N SER A 123 10.73 -14.36 -20.74
CA SER A 123 10.35 -14.85 -22.07
C SER A 123 8.90 -14.57 -22.43
N ASP A 124 8.03 -14.38 -21.44
CA ASP A 124 6.60 -14.12 -21.61
C ASP A 124 6.14 -12.98 -20.70
N VAL A 125 6.30 -11.77 -21.23
CA VAL A 125 5.87 -10.51 -20.61
C VAL A 125 4.35 -10.49 -20.38
N ALA A 126 3.56 -11.09 -21.28
CA ALA A 126 2.10 -11.09 -21.20
C ALA A 126 1.56 -12.01 -20.09
N SER A 127 2.20 -13.14 -19.83
CA SER A 127 1.87 -13.99 -18.68
C SER A 127 2.30 -13.35 -17.36
N LEU A 128 3.50 -12.76 -17.31
CA LEU A 128 3.96 -12.01 -16.14
C LEU A 128 3.02 -10.84 -15.80
N ALA A 129 2.50 -10.14 -16.83
CA ALA A 129 1.50 -9.10 -16.67
C ALA A 129 0.21 -9.55 -16.01
N ARG A 130 -0.30 -10.71 -16.42
CA ARG A 130 -1.55 -11.27 -15.88
C ARG A 130 -1.36 -11.78 -14.45
N GLU A 131 -0.20 -12.35 -14.14
CA GLU A 131 0.12 -12.88 -12.81
C GLU A 131 0.47 -11.75 -11.82
N LEU A 132 1.25 -10.76 -12.22
CA LEU A 132 1.71 -9.69 -11.32
C LEU A 132 0.88 -8.40 -11.40
N GLY A 133 0.21 -8.11 -12.52
CA GLY A 133 -0.63 -6.92 -12.69
C GLY A 133 -2.14 -7.21 -12.69
N GLY A 134 -2.54 -8.48 -12.66
CA GLY A 134 -3.93 -8.93 -12.78
C GLY A 134 -4.58 -9.44 -11.49
N GLU A 135 -5.60 -10.29 -11.63
CA GLU A 135 -6.42 -10.80 -10.52
C GLU A 135 -5.61 -11.51 -9.43
N GLN A 136 -4.41 -12.03 -9.73
CA GLN A 136 -3.58 -12.72 -8.76
C GLN A 136 -2.89 -11.78 -7.75
N LEU A 137 -2.49 -10.57 -8.17
CA LEU A 137 -1.90 -9.59 -7.25
C LEU A 137 -2.98 -8.80 -6.50
N TYR A 138 -4.03 -8.38 -7.22
CA TYR A 138 -5.02 -7.43 -6.70
C TYR A 138 -6.38 -8.05 -6.35
N GLY A 139 -6.55 -9.36 -6.57
CA GLY A 139 -7.84 -10.04 -6.40
C GLY A 139 -8.86 -9.69 -7.48
N ARG A 140 -10.13 -10.04 -7.25
CA ARG A 140 -11.26 -9.70 -8.14
C ARG A 140 -11.79 -8.27 -7.93
N ASN A 141 -10.98 -7.36 -7.37
CA ASN A 141 -11.42 -5.99 -7.14
C ASN A 141 -11.34 -5.17 -8.43
N ARG A 142 -12.50 -4.92 -9.04
CA ARG A 142 -12.64 -4.20 -10.31
C ARG A 142 -12.26 -2.73 -10.25
N LEU A 143 -12.07 -2.14 -9.08
CA LEU A 143 -11.65 -0.73 -8.93
C LEU A 143 -10.14 -0.51 -9.00
N VAL A 144 -9.36 -1.59 -8.94
CA VAL A 144 -7.90 -1.51 -8.95
C VAL A 144 -7.38 -0.72 -10.16
N PRO A 145 -7.88 -0.93 -11.39
CA PRO A 145 -7.36 -0.18 -12.53
C PRO A 145 -7.67 1.32 -12.43
N LEU A 146 -8.88 1.68 -11.99
CA LEU A 146 -9.23 3.08 -11.75
C LEU A 146 -8.31 3.72 -10.71
N ARG A 147 -8.04 3.00 -9.61
CA ARG A 147 -7.15 3.45 -8.54
C ARG A 147 -5.72 3.69 -9.05
N GLU A 148 -5.15 2.76 -9.81
CA GLU A 148 -3.79 2.91 -10.36
C GLU A 148 -3.70 4.04 -11.40
N LEU A 149 -4.73 4.21 -12.25
CA LEU A 149 -4.79 5.32 -13.20
C LEU A 149 -4.90 6.67 -12.50
N LEU A 150 -5.76 6.80 -11.49
CA LEU A 150 -5.88 8.03 -10.67
C LEU A 150 -4.58 8.36 -9.95
N GLN A 151 -3.88 7.34 -9.44
CA GLN A 151 -2.58 7.52 -8.80
C GLN A 151 -1.52 7.99 -9.79
N ASN A 152 -1.43 7.39 -10.97
CA ASN A 152 -0.49 7.79 -12.01
C ASN A 152 -0.77 9.23 -12.51
N ALA A 153 -2.05 9.59 -12.66
CA ALA A 153 -2.47 10.94 -12.99
C ALA A 153 -2.01 11.96 -11.94
N SER A 154 -2.27 11.69 -10.65
CA SER A 154 -1.81 12.57 -9.55
C SER A 154 -0.27 12.68 -9.51
N ASP A 155 0.47 11.58 -9.67
CA ASP A 155 1.94 11.62 -9.76
C ASP A 155 2.43 12.50 -10.92
N ALA A 156 1.82 12.37 -12.10
CA ALA A 156 2.17 13.17 -13.28
C ALA A 156 1.85 14.66 -13.11
N ILE A 157 0.72 14.98 -12.49
CA ILE A 157 0.31 16.36 -12.16
C ILE A 157 1.26 16.98 -11.15
N ARG A 158 1.61 16.25 -10.09
CA ARG A 158 2.56 16.71 -9.08
C ARG A 158 3.93 16.97 -9.68
N ALA A 159 4.45 16.05 -10.49
CA ALA A 159 5.72 16.26 -11.17
C ALA A 159 5.71 17.57 -12.00
N ARG A 160 4.59 17.87 -12.69
CA ARG A 160 4.44 19.11 -13.45
C ARG A 160 4.37 20.32 -12.53
N SER A 161 3.64 20.21 -11.42
CA SER A 161 3.51 21.28 -10.43
C SER A 161 4.85 21.67 -9.83
N PHE A 162 5.69 20.70 -9.45
CA PHE A 162 7.04 20.94 -8.96
C PHE A 162 7.95 21.60 -10.03
N LEU A 163 7.82 21.19 -11.31
CA LEU A 163 8.65 21.73 -12.41
C LEU A 163 8.24 23.13 -12.87
N GLN A 164 6.94 23.47 -12.80
CA GLN A 164 6.41 24.75 -13.28
C GLN A 164 6.03 25.70 -12.14
N SER A 165 6.24 25.30 -10.89
CA SER A 165 5.71 25.98 -9.70
C SER A 165 4.21 26.26 -9.84
N TRP A 166 3.43 25.28 -10.32
CA TRP A 166 2.00 25.47 -10.50
C TRP A 166 1.26 25.48 -9.17
N PRO A 167 0.29 26.40 -9.00
CA PRO A 167 -0.58 26.36 -7.85
C PRO A 167 -1.47 25.09 -7.94
N PRO A 168 -1.84 24.47 -6.80
CA PRO A 168 -2.56 23.19 -6.76
C PRO A 168 -3.83 23.17 -7.61
N GLU A 169 -4.50 24.32 -7.74
CA GLU A 169 -5.76 24.50 -8.45
C GLU A 169 -5.65 24.28 -9.96
N ARG A 170 -4.44 24.29 -10.53
CA ARG A 170 -4.23 23.99 -11.96
C ARG A 170 -4.18 22.50 -12.26
N GLY A 171 -3.88 21.66 -11.28
CA GLY A 171 -3.79 20.21 -11.48
C GLY A 171 -5.18 19.60 -11.57
N GLU A 172 -5.49 18.96 -12.70
CA GLU A 172 -6.81 18.36 -12.94
C GLU A 172 -6.69 16.93 -13.46
N VAL A 173 -7.46 16.03 -12.85
CA VAL A 173 -7.75 14.70 -13.37
C VAL A 173 -9.25 14.56 -13.64
N ILE A 174 -9.61 14.02 -14.81
CA ILE A 174 -10.99 13.80 -15.22
C ILE A 174 -11.19 12.30 -15.42
N VAL A 175 -12.19 11.73 -14.76
CA VAL A 175 -12.65 10.36 -15.03
C VAL A 175 -13.91 10.44 -15.88
N ARG A 176 -13.83 9.95 -17.11
CA ARG A 176 -14.93 9.96 -18.07
C ARG A 176 -15.43 8.56 -18.35
N VAL A 177 -16.74 8.37 -18.36
CA VAL A 177 -17.39 7.14 -18.84
C VAL A 177 -18.35 7.44 -19.96
N GLY A 178 -18.51 6.53 -20.90
CA GLY A 178 -19.42 6.72 -22.02
C GLY A 178 -19.43 5.55 -22.99
N ALA A 179 -19.98 5.78 -24.17
CA ALA A 179 -19.92 4.85 -25.28
C ALA A 179 -19.58 5.60 -26.57
N ASP A 180 -18.80 4.96 -27.43
CA ASP A 180 -18.53 5.42 -28.79
C ASP A 180 -18.73 4.26 -29.78
N LYS A 181 -18.26 4.44 -31.02
CA LYS A 181 -18.39 3.45 -32.09
C LYS A 181 -17.63 2.13 -31.83
N GLU A 182 -16.62 2.15 -30.96
CA GLU A 182 -15.82 0.97 -30.61
C GLU A 182 -16.40 0.24 -29.38
N GLY A 183 -17.24 0.92 -28.59
CA GLY A 183 -17.97 0.31 -27.47
C GLY A 183 -18.08 1.24 -26.26
N HIS A 184 -18.41 0.66 -25.11
CA HIS A 184 -18.39 1.36 -23.83
C HIS A 184 -16.95 1.61 -23.38
N PHE A 185 -16.68 2.73 -22.72
CA PHE A 185 -15.34 3.06 -22.28
C PHE A 185 -15.30 3.68 -20.88
N VAL A 186 -14.15 3.48 -20.23
CA VAL A 186 -13.67 4.28 -19.10
C VAL A 186 -12.41 4.99 -19.53
N GLU A 187 -12.30 6.27 -19.22
CA GLU A 187 -11.18 7.10 -19.61
C GLU A 187 -10.71 7.97 -18.45
N VAL A 188 -9.39 8.08 -18.28
CA VAL A 188 -8.76 8.97 -17.30
C VAL A 188 -7.88 9.96 -18.07
N ILE A 189 -8.10 11.23 -17.80
CA ILE A 189 -7.42 12.36 -18.45
C ILE A 189 -6.71 13.16 -17.36
N ASP A 190 -5.40 13.38 -17.50
CA ASP A 190 -4.62 14.26 -16.65
C ASP A 190 -3.95 15.36 -17.47
N ASN A 191 -3.68 16.50 -16.82
CA ASN A 191 -2.88 17.57 -17.39
C ASN A 191 -1.45 17.60 -16.82
N GLY A 192 -0.89 16.44 -16.50
CA GLY A 192 0.43 16.30 -15.90
C GLY A 192 1.59 16.49 -16.88
N VAL A 193 2.77 15.98 -16.51
CA VAL A 193 4.01 16.13 -17.30
C VAL A 193 3.92 15.53 -18.70
N GLY A 194 3.09 14.50 -18.89
CA GLY A 194 3.01 13.71 -20.12
C GLY A 194 4.26 12.88 -20.38
N MET A 195 4.26 12.11 -21.48
CA MET A 195 5.31 11.17 -21.84
C MET A 195 5.89 11.45 -23.23
N SER A 196 7.18 11.17 -23.40
CA SER A 196 7.82 11.08 -24.71
C SER A 196 7.52 9.72 -25.36
N PRO A 197 7.70 9.56 -26.69
CA PRO A 197 7.60 8.26 -27.36
C PRO A 197 8.50 7.19 -26.73
N THR A 198 9.70 7.58 -26.29
CA THR A 198 10.66 6.71 -25.60
C THR A 198 10.10 6.22 -24.28
N VAL A 199 9.51 7.11 -23.47
CA VAL A 199 8.87 6.75 -22.19
C VAL A 199 7.69 5.80 -22.41
N MET A 200 6.84 6.09 -23.41
CA MET A 200 5.70 5.22 -23.76
C MET A 200 6.15 3.82 -24.21
N ALA A 201 7.21 3.72 -25.02
CA ALA A 201 7.69 2.44 -25.55
C ALA A 201 8.54 1.64 -24.56
N SER A 202 9.26 2.30 -23.66
CA SER A 202 10.32 1.67 -22.86
C SER A 202 10.01 1.57 -21.38
N TYR A 203 9.15 2.42 -20.82
CA TYR A 203 8.89 2.46 -19.37
C TYR A 203 7.44 2.15 -19.02
N LEU A 204 6.48 2.62 -19.82
CA LEU A 204 5.07 2.23 -19.64
C LEU A 204 4.87 0.71 -19.85
N LEU A 205 5.75 0.11 -20.66
CA LEU A 205 5.70 -1.29 -21.09
C LEU A 205 6.70 -2.22 -20.36
N ASP A 206 7.55 -1.70 -19.49
CA ASP A 206 8.60 -2.47 -18.81
C ASP A 206 8.16 -2.92 -17.42
N PHE A 207 8.22 -4.23 -17.18
CA PHE A 207 7.73 -4.83 -15.95
C PHE A 207 8.74 -4.66 -14.82
N GLY A 208 8.32 -3.95 -13.77
CA GLY A 208 9.11 -3.79 -12.55
C GLY A 208 10.10 -2.64 -12.60
N ARG A 209 10.13 -1.83 -13.67
CA ARG A 209 10.95 -0.63 -13.78
C ARG A 209 10.07 0.61 -13.72
N SER A 210 10.10 1.32 -12.59
CA SER A 210 9.40 2.61 -12.50
C SER A 210 10.23 3.72 -13.14
N PHE A 211 9.62 4.49 -14.05
CA PHE A 211 10.23 5.68 -14.64
C PHE A 211 10.69 6.70 -13.57
N TRP A 212 9.94 6.83 -12.48
CA TRP A 212 10.24 7.77 -11.38
C TRP A 212 11.54 7.46 -10.63
N SER A 213 12.03 6.21 -10.70
CA SER A 213 13.28 5.78 -10.07
C SER A 213 14.43 5.63 -11.06
N ASP A 214 14.22 5.97 -12.33
CA ASP A 214 15.17 5.70 -13.39
C ASP A 214 16.19 6.83 -13.61
N SER A 215 17.41 6.48 -14.03
CA SER A 215 18.44 7.47 -14.37
C SER A 215 18.01 8.39 -15.52
N GLN A 216 17.21 7.90 -16.49
CA GLN A 216 16.71 8.70 -17.61
C GLN A 216 15.70 9.77 -17.20
N LEU A 217 15.17 9.73 -15.96
CA LEU A 217 14.27 10.77 -15.45
C LEU A 217 14.90 12.17 -15.53
N SER A 218 16.21 12.27 -15.30
CA SER A 218 16.94 13.54 -15.33
C SER A 218 17.05 14.14 -16.73
N GLU A 219 17.09 13.30 -17.76
CA GLU A 219 17.14 13.71 -19.17
C GLU A 219 15.74 14.07 -19.68
N GLU A 220 14.74 13.26 -19.33
CA GLU A 220 13.35 13.45 -19.76
C GLU A 220 12.64 14.59 -19.03
N LEU A 221 12.91 14.77 -17.73
CA LEU A 221 12.32 15.81 -16.88
C LEU A 221 13.41 16.57 -16.09
N PRO A 222 14.19 17.44 -16.75
CA PRO A 222 15.28 18.16 -16.11
C PRO A 222 14.78 19.03 -14.95
N GLY A 223 15.43 18.89 -13.79
CA GLY A 223 15.16 19.64 -12.57
C GLY A 223 14.21 18.95 -11.58
N LEU A 224 13.52 17.88 -11.97
CA LEU A 224 12.52 17.21 -11.11
C LEU A 224 13.16 16.56 -9.85
N LEU A 225 14.30 15.89 -10.00
CA LEU A 225 14.98 15.29 -8.86
C LEU A 225 15.44 16.35 -7.85
N ALA A 226 15.84 17.53 -8.32
CA ALA A 226 16.28 18.63 -7.47
C ALA A 226 15.12 19.37 -6.79
N SER A 227 13.87 19.19 -7.26
CA SER A 227 12.70 19.86 -6.71
C SER A 227 12.16 19.22 -5.44
N GLY A 228 12.69 18.05 -5.04
CA GLY A 228 12.16 17.27 -3.91
C GLY A 228 10.89 16.51 -4.21
N PHE A 229 10.60 16.24 -5.49
CA PHE A 229 9.45 15.43 -5.90
C PHE A 229 9.64 13.97 -5.46
N GLU A 230 8.59 13.40 -4.84
CA GLU A 230 8.47 11.97 -4.58
C GLU A 230 7.18 11.43 -5.17
N SER A 231 7.30 10.38 -5.99
CA SER A 231 6.14 9.67 -6.53
C SER A 231 5.52 8.75 -5.49
N THR A 232 4.18 8.67 -5.48
CA THR A 232 3.49 7.61 -4.75
C THR A 232 3.67 6.27 -5.51
N GLY A 233 3.78 6.35 -6.84
CA GLY A 233 4.32 5.39 -7.81
C GLY A 233 5.71 4.83 -7.49
N LYS A 234 5.91 3.52 -7.22
CA LYS A 234 7.26 2.96 -6.97
C LYS A 234 7.65 1.73 -7.80
N TYR A 235 6.68 0.91 -8.23
CA TYR A 235 6.98 -0.43 -8.77
C TYR A 235 6.81 -0.57 -10.29
N GLY A 236 6.27 0.43 -10.97
CA GLY A 236 6.13 0.42 -12.45
C GLY A 236 5.07 -0.56 -13.01
N ILE A 237 4.31 -1.26 -12.16
CA ILE A 237 3.32 -2.26 -12.61
C ILE A 237 1.88 -1.75 -12.72
N GLY A 238 1.60 -0.55 -12.19
CA GLY A 238 0.22 -0.05 -12.00
C GLY A 238 -0.57 0.09 -13.31
N PHE A 239 0.09 0.47 -14.42
CA PHE A 239 -0.59 0.58 -15.72
C PHE A 239 -1.19 -0.75 -16.18
N PHE A 240 -0.50 -1.88 -15.97
CA PHE A 240 -0.96 -3.18 -16.46
C PHE A 240 -2.27 -3.67 -15.83
N SER A 241 -2.69 -3.09 -14.72
CA SER A 241 -4.02 -3.35 -14.15
C SER A 241 -5.16 -3.05 -15.13
N VAL A 242 -4.99 -2.13 -16.12
CA VAL A 242 -6.04 -1.86 -17.11
C VAL A 242 -6.40 -3.05 -17.99
N PHE A 243 -5.49 -4.02 -18.14
CA PHE A 243 -5.77 -5.25 -18.87
C PHE A 243 -6.72 -6.20 -18.10
N MET A 244 -7.05 -5.90 -16.83
CA MET A 244 -8.15 -6.54 -16.09
C MET A 244 -9.54 -6.10 -16.62
N TRP A 245 -9.62 -4.93 -17.24
CA TRP A 245 -10.86 -4.38 -17.78
C TRP A 245 -11.07 -4.69 -19.26
N SER A 246 -10.01 -4.65 -20.07
CA SER A 246 -10.11 -4.91 -21.50
C SER A 246 -8.77 -5.22 -22.17
N LYS A 247 -8.85 -5.83 -23.35
CA LYS A 247 -7.73 -5.96 -24.30
C LYS A 247 -7.57 -4.72 -25.19
N HIS A 248 -8.60 -3.88 -25.36
CA HIS A 248 -8.53 -2.69 -26.21
C HIS A 248 -8.28 -1.45 -25.36
N ILE A 249 -7.07 -0.89 -25.48
CA ILE A 249 -6.60 0.27 -24.71
C ILE A 249 -5.92 1.26 -25.64
N ARG A 250 -6.18 2.55 -25.42
CA ARG A 250 -5.49 3.65 -26.12
C ARG A 250 -4.91 4.63 -25.10
N VAL A 251 -3.64 4.94 -25.26
CA VAL A 251 -2.90 5.94 -24.48
C VAL A 251 -2.49 7.06 -25.41
N ILE A 252 -2.96 8.27 -25.15
CA ILE A 252 -2.56 9.48 -25.86
C ILE A 252 -1.76 10.32 -24.89
N SER A 253 -0.54 10.71 -25.24
CA SER A 253 0.29 11.51 -24.34
C SER A 253 1.12 12.54 -25.08
N ARG A 254 1.39 13.65 -24.41
CA ARG A 254 2.25 14.73 -24.90
C ARG A 254 2.95 15.37 -23.71
N ARG A 255 4.28 15.50 -23.79
CA ARG A 255 5.00 16.28 -22.78
C ARG A 255 4.52 17.72 -22.78
N TYR A 256 4.44 18.32 -21.61
CA TYR A 256 3.88 19.67 -21.47
C TYR A 256 4.70 20.78 -22.14
N ARG A 257 5.98 20.53 -22.42
CA ARG A 257 6.88 21.46 -23.12
C ARG A 257 6.89 21.27 -24.64
N ASP A 258 6.33 20.16 -25.13
CA ASP A 258 6.37 19.80 -26.54
C ASP A 258 5.20 20.43 -27.30
N SER A 259 5.32 20.51 -28.63
CA SER A 259 4.28 21.09 -29.48
C SER A 259 3.06 20.18 -29.58
N GLN A 260 1.88 20.72 -29.88
CA GLN A 260 0.67 19.93 -30.08
C GLN A 260 0.85 18.82 -31.15
N ALA A 261 1.68 19.05 -32.17
CA ALA A 261 2.00 18.09 -33.23
C ALA A 261 2.90 16.92 -32.76
N ASP A 262 3.43 16.99 -31.55
CA ASP A 262 4.23 15.94 -30.90
C ASP A 262 3.39 15.11 -29.93
N THR A 263 2.06 15.17 -30.03
CA THR A 263 1.17 14.23 -29.36
C THR A 263 1.32 12.85 -30.00
N HIS A 264 1.48 11.81 -29.18
CA HIS A 264 1.60 10.43 -29.63
C HIS A 264 0.48 9.56 -29.09
N VAL A 265 0.14 8.53 -29.85
CA VAL A 265 -0.87 7.52 -29.53
C VAL A 265 -0.19 6.16 -29.48
N LEU A 266 -0.30 5.49 -28.34
CA LEU A 266 0.04 4.08 -28.16
C LEU A 266 -1.26 3.28 -28.03
N GLU A 267 -1.48 2.34 -28.94
CA GLU A 267 -2.73 1.58 -29.03
C GLU A 267 -2.49 0.08 -28.95
N PHE A 268 -3.23 -0.57 -28.05
CA PHE A 268 -3.30 -2.01 -27.88
C PHE A 268 -4.64 -2.47 -28.42
N ALA A 269 -4.68 -3.04 -29.61
CA ALA A 269 -5.92 -3.51 -30.23
C ALA A 269 -6.38 -4.87 -29.70
N ALA A 270 -5.43 -5.76 -29.36
CA ALA A 270 -5.69 -7.12 -28.87
C ALA A 270 -4.89 -7.44 -27.59
N GLY A 271 -4.77 -6.45 -26.71
CA GLY A 271 -4.07 -6.59 -25.44
C GLY A 271 -2.59 -6.85 -25.63
N LEU A 272 -2.00 -7.63 -24.70
CA LEU A 272 -0.59 -8.00 -24.71
C LEU A 272 -0.26 -9.18 -25.64
N GLU A 273 -1.26 -9.78 -26.29
CA GLU A 273 -1.07 -10.87 -27.26
C GLU A 273 -0.54 -10.36 -28.61
N SER A 274 -0.67 -9.05 -28.85
CA SER A 274 -0.22 -8.36 -30.06
C SER A 274 0.76 -7.25 -29.73
N ARG A 275 1.63 -6.89 -30.68
CA ARG A 275 2.49 -5.72 -30.54
C ARG A 275 1.64 -4.44 -30.60
N PRO A 276 1.79 -3.50 -29.66
CA PRO A 276 1.07 -2.24 -29.72
C PRO A 276 1.57 -1.35 -30.86
N LEU A 277 0.71 -0.45 -31.33
CA LEU A 277 1.03 0.55 -32.34
C LEU A 277 1.35 1.88 -31.65
N LEU A 278 2.57 2.40 -31.87
CA LEU A 278 2.95 3.76 -31.50
C LEU A 278 2.97 4.64 -32.75
N ARG A 279 2.20 5.72 -32.75
CA ARG A 279 2.08 6.66 -33.88
C ARG A 279 1.93 8.10 -33.40
N LYS A 280 2.08 9.06 -34.32
CA LYS A 280 1.64 10.44 -34.07
C LYS A 280 0.10 10.52 -34.03
N ALA A 281 -0.40 11.41 -33.17
CA ALA A 281 -1.81 11.76 -33.09
C ALA A 281 -2.25 12.54 -34.33
N THR A 282 -3.54 12.44 -34.65
CA THR A 282 -4.14 13.15 -35.79
C THR A 282 -5.34 13.96 -35.37
N GLY A 283 -5.53 15.14 -35.97
CA GLY A 283 -6.71 15.99 -35.82
C GLY A 283 -7.19 16.13 -34.36
N PRO A 284 -8.34 15.54 -33.99
CA PRO A 284 -8.93 15.67 -32.65
C PRO A 284 -8.17 14.94 -31.54
N GLU A 285 -7.23 14.05 -31.87
CA GLU A 285 -6.41 13.33 -30.88
C GLU A 285 -5.28 14.19 -30.31
N CYS A 286 -4.93 15.30 -30.98
CA CYS A 286 -3.82 16.14 -30.58
C CYS A 286 -4.17 16.94 -29.32
N LEU A 287 -3.56 16.58 -28.19
CA LEU A 287 -3.80 17.21 -26.90
C LEU A 287 -3.44 18.70 -26.97
N GLN A 288 -4.33 19.57 -26.47
CA GLN A 288 -4.10 21.01 -26.44
C GLN A 288 -3.12 21.39 -25.32
N ASP A 289 -3.32 20.85 -24.12
CA ASP A 289 -2.35 20.93 -23.01
C ASP A 289 -1.48 19.66 -22.94
N GLY A 290 -0.40 19.71 -22.15
CA GLY A 290 0.38 18.53 -21.80
C GLY A 290 -0.39 17.59 -20.89
N GLY A 291 0.00 16.32 -20.88
CA GLY A 291 -0.60 15.31 -20.02
C GLY A 291 -0.85 14.00 -20.75
N THR A 292 -1.74 13.19 -20.19
CA THR A 292 -2.06 11.85 -20.70
C THR A 292 -3.55 11.60 -20.68
N VAL A 293 -4.04 10.90 -21.71
CA VAL A 293 -5.38 10.36 -21.80
C VAL A 293 -5.28 8.86 -21.98
N ILE A 294 -5.86 8.10 -21.05
CA ILE A 294 -5.92 6.64 -21.12
C ILE A 294 -7.37 6.24 -21.25
N ARG A 295 -7.74 5.68 -22.40
CA ARG A 295 -9.07 5.12 -22.68
C ARG A 295 -9.01 3.61 -22.72
N VAL A 296 -9.95 2.97 -22.03
CA VAL A 296 -10.12 1.52 -21.97
C VAL A 296 -11.54 1.17 -22.43
N TRP A 297 -11.68 0.44 -23.53
CA TRP A 297 -13.00 0.02 -24.03
C TRP A 297 -13.44 -1.25 -23.32
N VAL A 298 -14.40 -1.13 -22.40
CA VAL A 298 -14.87 -2.23 -21.55
C VAL A 298 -15.96 -3.04 -22.24
N GLU A 299 -16.00 -4.35 -21.97
CA GLU A 299 -16.98 -5.27 -22.57
C GLU A 299 -18.42 -4.99 -22.10
N GLN A 300 -18.58 -4.46 -20.89
CA GLN A 300 -19.88 -4.15 -20.28
C GLN A 300 -19.94 -2.66 -19.99
N ASP A 301 -21.14 -2.08 -20.13
CA ASP A 301 -21.41 -0.72 -19.66
C ASP A 301 -20.87 -0.54 -18.22
N PRO A 302 -19.97 0.44 -17.98
CA PRO A 302 -19.40 0.69 -16.67
C PRO A 302 -20.44 0.78 -15.54
N GLU A 303 -21.63 1.31 -15.84
CA GLU A 303 -22.70 1.54 -14.87
C GLU A 303 -23.74 0.41 -14.78
N ALA A 304 -23.73 -0.55 -15.70
CA ALA A 304 -24.68 -1.66 -15.70
C ALA A 304 -24.36 -2.70 -14.60
N PRO A 305 -25.32 -3.55 -14.20
CA PRO A 305 -25.05 -4.69 -13.33
C PRO A 305 -23.94 -5.58 -13.90
N GLY A 306 -22.84 -5.70 -13.15
CA GLY A 306 -21.65 -6.41 -13.63
C GLY A 306 -20.60 -5.53 -14.33
N GLY A 307 -20.88 -4.25 -14.55
CA GLY A 307 -19.93 -3.24 -14.98
C GLY A 307 -18.85 -2.93 -13.95
N VAL A 308 -17.86 -2.12 -14.35
CA VAL A 308 -16.69 -1.81 -13.51
C VAL A 308 -16.99 -0.87 -12.34
N LEU A 309 -18.10 -0.11 -12.40
CA LEU A 309 -18.60 0.75 -11.31
C LEU A 309 -19.68 0.07 -10.47
N HIS A 310 -19.94 -1.21 -10.72
CA HIS A 310 -21.04 -1.95 -10.11
C HIS A 310 -20.53 -3.00 -9.10
N PHE A 311 -20.97 -2.89 -7.85
CA PHE A 311 -20.46 -3.71 -6.75
C PHE A 311 -21.41 -4.87 -6.40
N PRO A 312 -20.90 -6.11 -6.29
CA PRO A 312 -21.67 -7.20 -5.72
C PRO A 312 -21.90 -6.94 -4.22
N ARG A 313 -23.17 -6.95 -3.78
CA ARG A 313 -23.52 -6.94 -2.35
C ARG A 313 -23.52 -8.35 -1.77
N SER A 314 -23.26 -8.48 -0.47
CA SER A 314 -23.42 -9.72 0.31
C SER A 314 -24.84 -10.28 0.24
N SER A 315 -25.87 -9.42 0.08
CA SER A 315 -27.28 -9.82 -0.12
C SER A 315 -27.62 -10.31 -1.53
N GLY A 316 -26.68 -10.26 -2.47
CA GLY A 316 -26.95 -10.51 -3.88
C GLY A 316 -27.65 -9.36 -4.62
N ARG A 317 -28.06 -8.27 -3.93
CA ARG A 317 -28.64 -7.07 -4.56
C ARG A 317 -27.58 -5.99 -4.80
N ALA A 318 -26.89 -6.07 -5.93
CA ALA A 318 -26.40 -4.93 -6.72
C ALA A 318 -26.74 -3.51 -6.19
N ALA A 319 -25.73 -2.72 -5.77
CA ALA A 319 -25.89 -1.29 -5.49
C ALA A 319 -25.31 -0.46 -6.64
N LYS A 320 -26.10 0.41 -7.28
CA LYS A 320 -25.54 1.43 -8.16
C LYS A 320 -24.88 2.52 -7.30
N ARG A 321 -23.56 2.69 -7.41
CA ARG A 321 -22.86 3.91 -6.97
C ARG A 321 -22.64 4.79 -8.18
N SER A 322 -22.77 6.11 -8.02
CA SER A 322 -22.38 7.03 -9.10
C SER A 322 -20.87 7.00 -9.31
N LEU A 323 -20.42 7.43 -10.49
CA LEU A 323 -19.00 7.61 -10.77
C LEU A 323 -18.32 8.55 -9.75
N ALA A 324 -18.98 9.66 -9.39
CA ALA A 324 -18.49 10.59 -8.37
C ALA A 324 -18.26 9.92 -7.02
N VAL A 325 -19.25 9.17 -6.52
CA VAL A 325 -19.14 8.46 -5.23
C VAL A 325 -18.05 7.39 -5.27
N THR A 326 -17.88 6.71 -6.42
CA THR A 326 -16.82 5.72 -6.60
C THR A 326 -15.45 6.36 -6.55
N CYS A 327 -15.26 7.49 -7.25
CA CYS A 327 -14.05 8.29 -7.21
C CYS A 327 -13.72 8.78 -5.80
N LEU A 328 -14.69 9.39 -5.08
CA LEU A 328 -14.53 9.82 -3.69
C LEU A 328 -14.10 8.67 -2.77
N TRP A 329 -14.68 7.48 -2.97
CA TRP A 329 -14.35 6.32 -2.16
C TRP A 329 -12.91 5.83 -2.38
N ILE A 330 -12.42 5.91 -3.64
CA ILE A 330 -11.06 5.51 -4.02
C ILE A 330 -10.03 6.51 -3.50
N CYS A 331 -10.27 7.82 -3.67
CA CYS A 331 -9.30 8.87 -3.35
C CYS A 331 -9.91 10.00 -2.50
N PRO A 332 -10.29 9.73 -1.25
CA PRO A 332 -11.00 10.71 -0.41
C PRO A 332 -10.14 11.91 0.03
N ALA A 333 -8.83 11.89 -0.20
CA ALA A 333 -7.89 12.94 0.20
C ALA A 333 -6.88 13.28 -0.92
N LEU A 334 -7.29 13.20 -2.18
CA LEU A 334 -6.42 13.48 -3.32
C LEU A 334 -5.88 14.92 -3.27
N ASP A 335 -4.62 15.10 -3.66
CA ASP A 335 -3.92 16.39 -3.70
C ASP A 335 -4.04 17.11 -5.07
N THR A 336 -4.96 16.65 -5.92
CA THR A 336 -5.26 17.22 -7.23
C THR A 336 -6.77 17.36 -7.41
N ASN A 337 -7.23 18.33 -8.21
CA ASN A 337 -8.66 18.45 -8.49
C ASN A 337 -9.15 17.25 -9.29
N LEU A 338 -10.31 16.70 -8.90
CA LEU A 338 -10.91 15.54 -9.54
C LEU A 338 -12.27 15.90 -10.10
N PHE A 339 -12.48 15.55 -11.37
CA PHE A 339 -13.73 15.75 -12.07
C PHE A 339 -14.24 14.43 -12.62
N VAL A 340 -15.55 14.36 -12.81
CA VAL A 340 -16.19 13.25 -13.52
C VAL A 340 -17.00 13.75 -14.70
N GLN A 341 -17.10 12.93 -15.74
CA GLN A 341 -17.79 13.29 -16.98
C GLN A 341 -18.52 12.08 -17.55
N HIS A 342 -19.73 12.30 -18.06
CA HIS A 342 -20.51 11.29 -18.78
C HIS A 342 -20.58 11.66 -20.27
N GLY A 343 -20.04 10.80 -21.13
CA GLY A 343 -19.95 11.05 -22.57
C GLY A 343 -19.30 12.40 -22.90
N ASN A 344 -20.07 13.26 -23.58
CA ASN A 344 -19.64 14.60 -23.99
C ASN A 344 -20.24 15.71 -23.12
N GLU A 345 -20.81 15.38 -21.96
CA GLU A 345 -21.38 16.36 -21.03
C GLU A 345 -20.29 17.23 -20.39
N SER A 346 -20.68 18.30 -19.70
CA SER A 346 -19.73 19.10 -18.92
C SER A 346 -19.09 18.27 -17.81
N LYS A 347 -17.79 18.49 -17.56
CA LYS A 347 -17.11 17.90 -16.40
C LYS A 347 -17.70 18.48 -15.10
N ASN A 348 -17.97 17.61 -14.13
CA ASN A 348 -18.51 17.97 -12.82
C ASN A 348 -17.42 17.79 -11.74
N PRO A 349 -17.22 18.77 -10.84
CA PRO A 349 -16.25 18.64 -9.76
C PRO A 349 -16.68 17.56 -8.76
N VAL A 350 -15.70 16.78 -8.29
CA VAL A 350 -15.88 15.75 -7.26
C VAL A 350 -15.21 16.14 -5.96
N LEU A 351 -13.95 16.55 -6.03
CA LEU A 351 -13.21 17.15 -4.92
C LEU A 351 -12.22 18.17 -5.45
N HIS A 352 -11.81 19.08 -4.57
CA HIS A 352 -10.69 20.00 -4.81
C HIS A 352 -9.40 19.46 -4.19
N ALA A 353 -8.26 19.86 -4.74
CA ALA A 353 -6.95 19.44 -4.24
C ALA A 353 -6.81 19.66 -2.73
N SER A 354 -6.55 18.59 -1.98
CA SER A 354 -6.35 18.58 -0.53
C SER A 354 -7.51 19.16 0.29
N ASP A 355 -8.73 19.22 -0.26
CA ASP A 355 -9.88 19.83 0.41
C ASP A 355 -10.34 19.10 1.68
N TRP A 356 -9.93 17.85 1.88
CA TRP A 356 -10.20 17.07 3.09
C TRP A 356 -9.76 17.78 4.39
N THR A 357 -8.80 18.71 4.30
CA THR A 357 -8.35 19.54 5.42
C THR A 357 -9.31 20.67 5.78
N SER A 358 -10.17 21.10 4.86
CA SER A 358 -11.00 22.32 4.99
C SER A 358 -12.50 22.10 4.82
N VAL A 359 -12.94 21.00 4.19
CA VAL A 359 -14.36 20.65 4.11
C VAL A 359 -14.97 20.39 5.48
N SER A 360 -16.28 20.54 5.60
CA SER A 360 -17.01 20.29 6.85
C SER A 360 -16.80 18.86 7.35
N ASP A 361 -16.94 18.65 8.66
CA ASP A 361 -16.82 17.31 9.26
C ASP A 361 -17.85 16.34 8.65
N GLU A 362 -19.07 16.83 8.38
CA GLU A 362 -20.13 16.04 7.74
C GLU A 362 -19.75 15.59 6.33
N GLU A 363 -19.23 16.50 5.50
CA GLU A 363 -18.79 16.18 4.14
C GLU A 363 -17.65 15.16 4.17
N LEU A 364 -16.67 15.34 5.05
CA LEU A 364 -15.56 14.39 5.18
C LEU A 364 -16.03 13.00 5.61
N ILE A 365 -16.92 12.90 6.60
CA ILE A 365 -17.47 11.61 7.03
C ILE A 365 -18.29 10.97 5.89
N ARG A 366 -19.12 11.73 5.15
CA ARG A 366 -19.87 11.21 3.99
C ARG A 366 -18.98 10.62 2.89
N ARG A 367 -17.77 11.16 2.70
CA ARG A 367 -16.78 10.63 1.73
C ARG A 367 -16.19 9.29 2.16
N VAL A 368 -15.96 9.11 3.46
CA VAL A 368 -15.23 7.95 3.99
C VAL A 368 -16.15 6.82 4.38
N VAL A 369 -17.28 7.15 5.00
CA VAL A 369 -18.28 6.22 5.52
C VAL A 369 -19.19 5.78 4.39
N THR A 370 -19.28 4.47 4.20
CA THR A 370 -20.24 3.86 3.29
C THR A 370 -21.31 3.15 4.10
N THR A 371 -22.53 3.66 4.14
CA THR A 371 -23.63 2.93 4.76
C THR A 371 -24.12 1.84 3.81
N HIS A 372 -24.11 0.59 4.31
CA HIS A 372 -24.69 -0.55 3.62
C HIS A 372 -25.56 -1.28 4.63
N SER A 373 -26.87 -1.14 4.53
CA SER A 373 -27.78 -2.00 5.28
C SER A 373 -28.78 -2.66 4.32
N ASP A 374 -28.89 -3.99 4.46
CA ASP A 374 -29.65 -4.89 3.59
C ASP A 374 -31.10 -5.13 4.08
N THR A 375 -31.65 -4.27 4.94
CA THR A 375 -32.94 -4.50 5.61
C THR A 375 -33.95 -3.39 5.32
N GLY A 376 -35.10 -3.76 4.73
CA GLY A 376 -36.10 -2.87 4.13
C GLY A 376 -36.57 -1.65 4.92
N ASP A 377 -37.14 -0.73 4.12
CA ASP A 377 -37.54 0.66 4.37
C ASP A 377 -36.42 1.71 4.18
N GLU A 378 -36.29 2.20 2.93
CA GLU A 378 -35.27 3.17 2.51
C GLU A 378 -35.33 4.50 3.29
N ILE A 379 -36.50 4.87 3.81
CA ILE A 379 -36.69 6.13 4.54
C ILE A 379 -36.08 6.04 5.94
N GLU A 380 -36.42 5.00 6.68
CA GLU A 380 -35.88 4.76 8.03
C GLU A 380 -34.36 4.50 7.99
N GLN A 381 -33.87 3.83 6.94
CA GLN A 381 -32.44 3.66 6.71
C GLN A 381 -31.70 4.98 6.46
N ARG A 382 -32.29 5.86 5.63
CA ARG A 382 -31.71 7.18 5.35
C ARG A 382 -31.66 8.02 6.62
N ARG A 383 -32.74 8.01 7.42
CA ARG A 383 -32.79 8.70 8.72
C ARG A 383 -31.68 8.24 9.66
N ARG A 384 -31.51 6.91 9.83
CA ARG A 384 -30.44 6.34 10.67
C ARG A 384 -29.04 6.67 10.15
N THR A 385 -28.86 6.66 8.84
CA THR A 385 -27.59 7.06 8.20
C THR A 385 -27.28 8.52 8.52
N ASP A 386 -28.24 9.43 8.34
CA ASP A 386 -28.01 10.86 8.61
C ASP A 386 -27.74 11.12 10.10
N GLU A 387 -28.45 10.45 11.02
CA GLU A 387 -28.18 10.52 12.46
C GLU A 387 -26.76 10.05 12.81
N LEU A 388 -26.32 8.94 12.23
CA LEU A 388 -24.95 8.45 12.38
C LEU A 388 -23.92 9.46 11.87
N LEU A 389 -24.14 10.01 10.68
CA LEU A 389 -23.20 10.96 10.07
C LEU A 389 -23.08 12.23 10.90
N MET A 390 -24.20 12.75 11.43
CA MET A 390 -24.22 13.92 12.33
C MET A 390 -23.50 13.63 13.65
N ALA A 391 -23.73 12.46 14.26
CA ALA A 391 -23.05 12.05 15.48
C ALA A 391 -21.52 11.94 15.27
N LEU A 392 -21.08 11.28 14.20
CA LEU A 392 -19.66 11.15 13.90
C LEU A 392 -19.01 12.50 13.55
N ALA A 393 -19.72 13.36 12.81
CA ALA A 393 -19.24 14.69 12.46
C ALA A 393 -19.03 15.56 13.70
N SER A 394 -19.93 15.52 14.69
CA SER A 394 -19.81 16.30 15.93
C SER A 394 -18.62 15.86 16.80
N MET A 395 -18.27 14.57 16.71
CA MET A 395 -17.16 13.95 17.44
C MET A 395 -15.81 14.03 16.72
N LEU A 396 -15.78 14.48 15.46
CA LEU A 396 -14.58 14.49 14.64
C LEU A 396 -13.55 15.48 15.19
N ARG A 397 -12.30 15.03 15.33
CA ARG A 397 -11.21 15.86 15.83
C ARG A 397 -9.98 15.80 14.92
N PRO A 398 -9.27 16.92 14.72
CA PRO A 398 -8.03 16.93 13.95
C PRO A 398 -6.89 16.26 14.72
N LEU A 399 -6.01 15.59 13.98
CA LEU A 399 -4.77 14.99 14.49
C LEU A 399 -3.59 15.57 13.71
N TYR A 400 -2.51 15.88 14.43
CA TYR A 400 -1.34 16.57 13.89
C TYR A 400 -0.08 15.70 14.01
N ASP A 401 0.89 15.93 13.13
CA ASP A 401 2.24 15.35 13.25
C ASP A 401 3.12 16.14 14.25
N GLY A 402 4.39 15.76 14.35
CA GLY A 402 5.36 16.43 15.23
C GLY A 402 5.69 17.87 14.81
N ASP A 403 5.42 18.23 13.55
CA ASP A 403 5.66 19.56 12.98
C ASP A 403 4.41 20.44 13.03
N GLY A 404 3.28 19.91 13.52
CA GLY A 404 2.00 20.61 13.61
C GLY A 404 1.18 20.58 12.33
N ASN A 405 1.54 19.78 11.33
CA ASN A 405 0.74 19.61 10.12
C ASN A 405 -0.45 18.70 10.38
N LEU A 406 -1.60 19.02 9.79
CA LEU A 406 -2.78 18.17 9.87
C LEU A 406 -2.53 16.85 9.12
N VAL A 407 -2.61 15.73 9.83
CA VAL A 407 -2.39 14.37 9.29
C VAL A 407 -3.63 13.49 9.38
N GLY A 408 -4.73 14.00 9.94
CA GLY A 408 -5.99 13.27 9.93
C GLY A 408 -7.10 13.97 10.69
N ARG A 409 -8.31 13.46 10.51
CA ARG A 409 -9.51 13.86 11.24
C ARG A 409 -10.27 12.59 11.60
N MET A 410 -10.42 12.31 12.89
CA MET A 410 -10.91 11.01 13.37
C MET A 410 -11.82 11.15 14.59
N ALA A 411 -12.80 10.25 14.69
CA ALA A 411 -13.75 10.12 15.79
C ALA A 411 -13.89 8.65 16.22
N LEU A 412 -14.26 8.39 17.47
CA LEU A 412 -14.73 7.06 17.89
C LEU A 412 -16.12 6.77 17.30
N ILE A 413 -16.42 5.50 17.06
CA ILE A 413 -17.75 5.06 16.65
C ILE A 413 -18.50 4.52 17.87
N PRO A 414 -19.61 5.13 18.30
CA PRO A 414 -20.51 4.53 19.29
C PRO A 414 -21.12 3.23 18.74
N SER A 415 -21.04 2.11 19.48
CA SER A 415 -21.34 0.77 18.92
C SER A 415 -22.77 0.55 18.46
N ARG A 416 -23.75 1.36 18.88
CA ARG A 416 -25.12 1.33 18.32
C ARG A 416 -25.15 1.42 16.79
N TRP A 417 -24.04 1.88 16.19
CA TRP A 417 -23.83 2.07 14.77
C TRP A 417 -22.89 1.04 14.11
N ARG A 418 -22.27 0.12 14.88
CA ARG A 418 -21.20 -0.78 14.42
C ARG A 418 -21.69 -2.06 13.74
N ASN A 419 -22.97 -2.43 13.91
CA ASN A 419 -23.53 -3.69 13.38
C ASN A 419 -23.67 -3.72 11.84
N ASP A 420 -23.49 -2.58 11.17
CA ASP A 420 -23.35 -2.52 9.72
C ASP A 420 -21.87 -2.71 9.36
N TRP A 421 -21.56 -3.76 8.58
CA TRP A 421 -20.22 -4.28 8.29
C TRP A 421 -19.30 -3.33 7.47
N SER A 422 -19.49 -2.01 7.55
CA SER A 422 -18.68 -1.02 6.85
C SER A 422 -17.49 -0.55 7.68
N ALA A 423 -16.33 -0.43 7.03
CA ALA A 423 -15.19 0.29 7.61
C ALA A 423 -15.49 1.79 7.60
N PHE A 424 -15.58 2.41 8.77
CA PHE A 424 -15.89 3.84 8.91
C PHE A 424 -14.63 4.72 8.89
N GLY A 425 -13.46 4.14 9.18
CA GLY A 425 -12.18 4.84 9.18
C GLY A 425 -11.27 4.36 8.04
N VAL A 426 -10.49 5.28 7.48
CA VAL A 426 -9.58 5.02 6.35
C VAL A 426 -8.18 5.57 6.60
N VAL A 427 -7.19 4.81 6.13
CA VAL A 427 -5.82 5.29 5.95
C VAL A 427 -5.58 5.54 4.46
N THR A 428 -5.10 6.74 4.11
CA THR A 428 -4.75 7.10 2.74
C THR A 428 -3.25 7.23 2.52
N VAL A 429 -2.78 6.90 1.31
CA VAL A 429 -1.40 7.12 0.85
C VAL A 429 -1.47 7.83 -0.49
N GLY A 430 -0.87 9.03 -0.58
CA GLY A 430 -1.03 9.91 -1.76
C GLY A 430 -2.48 10.32 -2.02
N GLY A 431 -3.30 10.36 -0.96
CA GLY A 431 -4.73 10.67 -1.06
C GLY A 431 -5.64 9.49 -1.44
N LEU A 432 -5.07 8.33 -1.80
CA LEU A 432 -5.82 7.12 -2.15
C LEU A 432 -6.02 6.21 -0.94
N ARG A 433 -7.21 5.61 -0.82
CA ARG A 433 -7.53 4.59 0.19
C ARG A 433 -6.54 3.41 0.10
N SER A 434 -5.95 3.05 1.24
CA SER A 434 -4.92 2.02 1.34
C SER A 434 -5.20 1.00 2.46
N ALA A 435 -5.69 1.44 3.62
CA ALA A 435 -6.12 0.55 4.69
C ALA A 435 -7.41 1.03 5.38
N SER A 436 -8.04 0.14 6.12
CA SER A 436 -9.26 0.42 6.89
C SER A 436 -8.95 0.44 8.39
N LEU A 437 -9.67 1.28 9.12
CA LEU A 437 -9.58 1.34 10.59
C LEU A 437 -10.85 0.77 11.24
N THR A 438 -10.69 0.16 12.43
CA THR A 438 -11.79 -0.37 13.25
C THR A 438 -12.01 0.47 14.50
N GLY A 439 -13.28 0.57 14.93
CA GLY A 439 -13.66 1.32 16.13
C GLY A 439 -13.61 2.86 15.97
N VAL A 440 -13.18 3.35 14.81
CA VAL A 440 -13.02 4.77 14.50
C VAL A 440 -13.58 5.12 13.13
N ALA A 441 -14.07 6.35 12.99
CA ALA A 441 -14.51 6.96 11.74
C ALA A 441 -13.58 8.11 11.33
N GLY A 442 -13.47 8.36 10.03
CA GLY A 442 -12.70 9.48 9.48
C GLY A 442 -11.45 9.04 8.72
N LEU A 443 -10.54 9.99 8.50
CA LEU A 443 -9.41 9.85 7.58
C LEU A 443 -8.09 10.12 8.28
N LEU A 444 -7.12 9.23 8.11
CA LEU A 444 -5.72 9.43 8.51
C LEU A 444 -4.81 9.32 7.28
N LEU A 445 -3.80 10.18 7.19
CA LEU A 445 -2.68 9.98 6.28
C LEU A 445 -1.81 8.84 6.81
N GLY A 446 -1.25 8.05 5.89
CA GLY A 446 -0.41 6.91 6.20
C GLY A 446 0.78 6.77 5.28
N SER A 447 1.64 5.82 5.63
CA SER A 447 2.76 5.37 4.82
C SER A 447 2.54 3.91 4.42
N SER A 448 2.86 3.58 3.17
CA SER A 448 2.70 2.22 2.63
C SER A 448 3.76 1.29 3.21
N THR A 449 3.34 0.14 3.74
CA THR A 449 4.24 -0.91 4.24
C THR A 449 4.58 -1.96 3.18
N ARG A 450 3.81 -2.01 2.08
CA ARG A 450 3.90 -3.04 1.03
C ARG A 450 3.94 -2.48 -0.38
N ALA A 451 4.29 -3.36 -1.33
CA ALA A 451 4.33 -3.03 -2.75
C ALA A 451 2.95 -2.92 -3.42
N SER A 452 2.00 -3.75 -3.00
CA SER A 452 0.60 -3.77 -3.45
C SER A 452 -0.22 -2.57 -2.98
N ARG A 453 0.30 -1.77 -2.02
CA ARG A 453 -0.34 -0.57 -1.44
C ARG A 453 -1.73 -0.79 -0.84
N ASP A 454 -2.09 -2.04 -0.57
CA ASP A 454 -3.28 -2.48 0.15
C ASP A 454 -3.06 -2.54 1.67
N ALA A 455 -1.95 -1.97 2.14
CA ALA A 455 -1.63 -1.86 3.54
C ALA A 455 -0.83 -0.58 3.82
N ALA A 456 -1.26 0.15 4.84
CA ALA A 456 -0.64 1.38 5.29
C ALA A 456 -0.81 1.56 6.79
N VAL A 457 0.18 2.19 7.39
CA VAL A 457 0.18 2.56 8.81
C VAL A 457 0.05 4.09 8.92
N PRO A 458 -0.85 4.61 9.76
CA PRO A 458 -0.98 6.05 9.97
C PRO A 458 0.31 6.72 10.44
N VAL A 459 0.53 7.96 10.00
CA VAL A 459 1.71 8.77 10.39
C VAL A 459 1.51 9.54 11.70
N VAL A 460 0.34 9.41 12.34
CA VAL A 460 0.02 10.10 13.60
C VAL A 460 0.96 9.64 14.72
N PRO A 461 1.67 10.56 15.40
CA PRO A 461 2.51 10.23 16.54
C PRO A 461 1.70 9.67 17.71
N LEU A 462 2.26 8.69 18.42
CA LEU A 462 1.59 8.07 19.57
C LEU A 462 1.15 9.09 20.65
N PRO A 463 1.94 10.10 21.04
CA PRO A 463 1.50 11.11 22.00
C PRO A 463 0.24 11.88 21.54
N GLN A 464 0.18 12.25 20.26
CA GLN A 464 -1.00 12.92 19.68
C GLN A 464 -2.22 12.00 19.72
N LEU A 465 -2.05 10.73 19.38
CA LEU A 465 -3.12 9.74 19.44
C LEU A 465 -3.66 9.55 20.86
N GLN A 466 -2.78 9.58 21.88
CA GLN A 466 -3.18 9.47 23.28
C GLN A 466 -4.00 10.68 23.75
N VAL A 467 -3.60 11.89 23.36
CA VAL A 467 -4.36 13.12 23.64
C VAL A 467 -5.74 13.06 23.00
N TRP A 468 -5.79 12.70 21.70
CA TRP A 468 -7.05 12.48 20.99
C TRP A 468 -7.93 11.45 21.71
N ALA A 469 -7.38 10.31 22.09
CA ALA A 469 -8.14 9.23 22.74
C ALA A 469 -8.77 9.67 24.06
N ARG A 470 -8.09 10.53 24.84
CA ARG A 470 -8.62 11.12 26.08
C ARG A 470 -9.79 12.06 25.83
N GLU A 471 -9.69 12.90 24.81
CA GLU A 471 -10.76 13.83 24.45
C GLU A 471 -12.03 13.07 24.05
N GLN A 472 -11.87 12.01 23.25
CA GLN A 472 -12.97 11.20 22.75
C GLN A 472 -13.79 10.54 23.85
N GLU A 473 -13.21 10.23 25.02
CA GLU A 473 -13.96 9.64 26.14
C GLU A 473 -15.14 10.52 26.56
N SER A 474 -14.92 11.84 26.65
CA SER A 474 -15.97 12.81 27.03
C SER A 474 -17.04 12.95 25.97
N LEU A 475 -16.67 12.84 24.69
CA LEU A 475 -17.58 12.95 23.57
C LEU A 475 -18.50 11.73 23.47
N VAL A 476 -17.95 10.54 23.66
CA VAL A 476 -18.72 9.28 23.63
C VAL A 476 -19.78 9.24 24.74
N VAL A 477 -19.43 9.62 25.97
CA VAL A 477 -20.42 9.62 27.07
C VAL A 477 -21.51 10.68 26.92
N ALA A 478 -21.25 11.74 26.14
CA ALA A 478 -22.26 12.72 25.79
C ALA A 478 -23.19 12.23 24.66
N GLU A 479 -22.70 11.33 23.80
CA GLU A 479 -23.41 10.83 22.62
C GLU A 479 -24.23 9.55 22.90
N THR A 480 -23.82 8.70 23.84
CA THR A 480 -24.52 7.45 24.12
C THR A 480 -24.44 7.01 25.59
N GLU A 481 -25.53 6.42 26.06
CA GLU A 481 -25.63 5.74 27.37
C GLU A 481 -25.60 4.21 27.24
N ASP A 482 -25.47 3.67 26.02
CA ASP A 482 -25.49 2.22 25.79
C ASP A 482 -24.27 1.52 26.41
N PRO A 483 -24.46 0.61 27.39
CA PRO A 483 -23.37 -0.07 28.06
C PRO A 483 -22.38 -0.79 27.13
N GLU A 484 -22.88 -1.42 26.07
CA GLU A 484 -22.05 -2.15 25.11
C GLU A 484 -21.19 -1.17 24.31
N ALA A 485 -21.79 -0.08 23.81
CA ALA A 485 -21.06 1.01 23.14
C ALA A 485 -19.95 1.62 23.98
N LEU A 486 -20.24 1.91 25.25
CA LEU A 486 -19.27 2.50 26.16
C LEU A 486 -18.05 1.58 26.36
N LEU A 487 -18.26 0.27 26.54
CA LEU A 487 -17.19 -0.72 26.72
C LEU A 487 -16.38 -0.96 25.42
N GLU A 488 -17.04 -0.94 24.26
CA GLU A 488 -16.35 -1.04 22.97
C GLU A 488 -15.49 0.18 22.69
N CYS A 489 -16.01 1.39 22.91
CA CYS A 489 -15.24 2.63 22.78
C CYS A 489 -14.07 2.63 23.77
N ALA A 490 -14.27 2.16 25.01
CA ALA A 490 -13.19 2.02 26.00
C ALA A 490 -12.08 1.09 25.49
N SER A 491 -12.44 0.01 24.79
CA SER A 491 -11.47 -0.90 24.16
C SER A 491 -10.66 -0.20 23.08
N THR A 492 -11.29 0.60 22.22
CA THR A 492 -10.61 1.39 21.18
C THR A 492 -9.68 2.46 21.78
N VAL A 493 -10.13 3.15 22.83
CA VAL A 493 -9.30 4.11 23.60
C VAL A 493 -8.10 3.41 24.22
N ARG A 494 -8.30 2.22 24.78
CA ARG A 494 -7.21 1.45 25.41
C ARG A 494 -6.13 1.05 24.40
N VAL A 495 -6.50 0.69 23.16
CA VAL A 495 -5.54 0.42 22.08
C VAL A 495 -4.64 1.62 21.77
N CYS A 496 -5.13 2.84 21.98
CA CYS A 496 -4.35 4.05 21.78
C CYS A 496 -3.28 4.28 22.87
N GLY A 497 -3.26 3.48 23.94
CA GLY A 497 -2.31 3.57 25.05
C GLY A 497 -2.93 3.82 26.44
N PRO A 498 -3.79 4.84 26.65
CA PRO A 498 -4.24 5.19 27.99
C PRO A 498 -5.23 4.17 28.56
N ILE A 499 -5.23 3.99 29.89
CA ILE A 499 -6.37 3.37 30.58
C ILE A 499 -7.52 4.37 30.55
N PRO A 500 -8.70 4.05 29.98
CA PRO A 500 -9.86 4.95 30.00
C PRO A 500 -10.22 5.35 31.44
N GLU A 501 -10.43 6.65 31.68
CA GLU A 501 -10.72 7.18 33.01
C GLU A 501 -12.19 7.56 33.17
N ILE A 502 -12.82 8.02 32.09
CA ILE A 502 -14.24 8.42 32.04
C ILE A 502 -15.09 7.22 31.60
N LEU A 503 -14.66 6.51 30.55
CA LEU A 503 -15.41 5.37 30.03
C LEU A 503 -15.34 4.16 31.01
N PRO A 504 -16.41 3.36 31.10
CA PRO A 504 -16.38 2.11 31.84
C PRO A 504 -15.43 1.12 31.15
N ILE A 505 -14.67 0.38 31.96
CA ILE A 505 -13.68 -0.59 31.46
C ILE A 505 -14.09 -2.04 31.76
N ALA A 506 -15.09 -2.23 32.61
CA ALA A 506 -15.60 -3.54 32.98
C ALA A 506 -17.04 -3.46 33.44
N GLU A 507 -17.75 -4.58 33.41
CA GLU A 507 -18.98 -4.79 34.14
C GLU A 507 -18.68 -5.53 35.45
N GLY A 508 -19.13 -5.00 36.59
CA GLY A 508 -18.93 -5.62 37.89
C GLY A 508 -20.23 -5.71 38.70
N HIS A 509 -20.10 -6.00 39.99
CA HIS A 509 -21.25 -5.99 40.89
C HIS A 509 -21.96 -4.62 40.89
N GLY A 510 -23.26 -4.61 40.63
CA GLY A 510 -24.05 -3.39 40.54
C GLY A 510 -23.80 -2.56 39.27
N GLY A 511 -23.33 -3.18 38.18
CA GLY A 511 -23.24 -2.57 36.85
C GLY A 511 -21.82 -2.17 36.43
N LEU A 512 -21.74 -1.28 35.44
CA LEU A 512 -20.48 -0.83 34.83
C LEU A 512 -19.54 -0.18 35.85
N LYS A 513 -18.23 -0.37 35.64
CA LYS A 513 -17.15 0.14 36.48
C LYS A 513 -16.14 0.91 35.66
N THR A 514 -15.88 2.16 36.06
CA THR A 514 -14.77 2.98 35.55
C THR A 514 -13.47 2.67 36.30
N ALA A 515 -12.33 3.07 35.74
CA ALA A 515 -11.04 2.95 36.43
C ALA A 515 -11.05 3.63 37.80
N ALA A 516 -11.62 4.84 37.89
CA ALA A 516 -11.76 5.56 39.15
C ALA A 516 -12.61 4.82 40.21
N GLN A 517 -13.67 4.13 39.80
CA GLN A 517 -14.49 3.33 40.73
C GLN A 517 -13.75 2.09 41.24
N ILE A 518 -12.96 1.44 40.38
CA ILE A 518 -12.14 0.29 40.78
C ILE A 518 -11.06 0.73 41.78
N ARG A 519 -10.35 1.83 41.52
CA ARG A 519 -9.33 2.38 42.46
C ARG A 519 -9.90 2.69 43.85
N LYS A 520 -11.22 2.95 43.95
CA LYS A 520 -11.93 3.24 45.21
C LYS A 520 -12.49 2.00 45.92
N TRP A 521 -12.25 0.78 45.44
CA TRP A 521 -12.75 -0.45 46.08
C TRP A 521 -12.33 -0.58 47.54
N ARG A 522 -13.31 -0.68 48.44
CA ARG A 522 -13.11 -0.89 49.88
C ARG A 522 -14.18 -1.86 50.42
N PRO A 523 -13.82 -2.90 51.21
CA PRO A 523 -12.45 -3.36 51.45
C PRO A 523 -11.78 -3.83 50.14
N ILE A 524 -10.45 -3.74 50.07
CA ILE A 524 -9.71 -4.18 48.88
C ILE A 524 -9.79 -5.71 48.81
N PRO A 525 -10.35 -6.32 47.75
CA PRO A 525 -10.46 -7.76 47.64
C PRO A 525 -9.08 -8.42 47.62
N SER A 526 -8.90 -9.54 48.33
CA SER A 526 -7.68 -10.37 48.26
C SER A 526 -7.63 -11.26 47.02
N GLU A 527 -8.78 -11.49 46.39
CA GLU A 527 -8.95 -12.24 45.15
C GLU A 527 -9.87 -11.44 44.21
N VAL A 528 -9.47 -11.29 42.95
CA VAL A 528 -10.27 -10.64 41.90
C VAL A 528 -10.40 -11.60 40.72
N ILE A 529 -11.62 -11.80 40.24
CA ILE A 529 -11.94 -12.71 39.14
C ILE A 529 -12.23 -11.90 37.89
N LEU A 530 -11.46 -12.11 36.83
CA LEU A 530 -11.66 -11.47 35.53
C LEU A 530 -12.30 -12.46 34.54
N VAL A 531 -13.49 -12.13 34.07
CA VAL A 531 -14.30 -12.94 33.15
C VAL A 531 -14.32 -12.27 31.79
N GLN A 532 -14.28 -13.04 30.70
CA GLN A 532 -14.51 -12.48 29.37
C GLN A 532 -15.98 -12.11 29.19
N ASP A 533 -16.26 -10.89 28.75
CA ASP A 533 -17.61 -10.37 28.46
C ASP A 533 -18.44 -11.30 27.54
N ALA A 534 -17.86 -11.84 26.47
CA ALA A 534 -18.53 -12.78 25.58
C ALA A 534 -18.97 -14.05 26.31
N SER A 535 -18.19 -14.51 27.29
CA SER A 535 -18.58 -15.65 28.14
C SER A 535 -19.74 -15.28 29.06
N LEU A 536 -19.74 -14.07 29.63
CA LEU A 536 -20.87 -13.59 30.43
C LEU A 536 -22.14 -13.44 29.59
N ALA A 537 -22.03 -12.93 28.36
CA ALA A 537 -23.15 -12.80 27.43
C ALA A 537 -23.78 -14.16 27.09
N LEU A 538 -22.95 -15.19 26.81
CA LEU A 538 -23.43 -16.56 26.59
C LEU A 538 -24.13 -17.14 27.82
N LEU A 539 -23.59 -16.88 29.02
CA LEU A 539 -24.22 -17.32 30.26
C LEU A 539 -25.55 -16.61 30.51
N ARG A 540 -25.66 -15.32 30.20
CA ARG A 540 -26.92 -14.57 30.31
C ARG A 540 -28.00 -15.10 29.38
N ARG A 541 -27.64 -15.53 28.17
CA ARG A 541 -28.57 -16.22 27.26
C ARG A 541 -29.12 -17.53 27.86
N LYS A 542 -28.33 -18.20 28.70
CA LYS A 542 -28.70 -19.49 29.32
C LYS A 542 -29.42 -19.35 30.66
N PHE A 543 -28.97 -18.43 31.52
CA PHE A 543 -29.43 -18.31 32.89
C PHE A 543 -30.29 -17.06 33.14
N GLY A 544 -30.35 -16.12 32.19
CA GLY A 544 -31.03 -14.83 32.37
C GLY A 544 -30.14 -13.82 33.09
N LYS A 545 -30.73 -12.97 33.93
CA LYS A 545 -29.97 -11.97 34.70
C LYS A 545 -28.99 -12.69 35.65
N ILE A 546 -27.77 -12.18 35.71
CA ILE A 546 -26.70 -12.68 36.59
C ILE A 546 -26.20 -11.51 37.42
N ASP A 547 -26.34 -11.62 38.74
CA ASP A 547 -25.79 -10.66 39.69
C ASP A 547 -24.37 -11.10 40.06
N LEU A 548 -23.38 -10.37 39.52
CA LEU A 548 -21.96 -10.69 39.70
C LEU A 548 -21.53 -10.51 41.17
N PHE A 549 -20.58 -11.31 41.64
CA PHE A 549 -20.00 -11.11 42.97
C PHE A 549 -19.16 -9.82 43.06
N PRO A 550 -18.99 -9.22 44.27
CA PRO A 550 -18.28 -7.95 44.44
C PRO A 550 -16.83 -7.91 43.92
N ASN A 551 -16.18 -9.07 43.83
CA ASN A 551 -14.80 -9.22 43.38
C ASN A 551 -14.67 -9.70 41.92
N VAL A 552 -15.78 -9.73 41.17
CA VAL A 552 -15.83 -10.19 39.77
C VAL A 552 -15.92 -8.98 38.84
N LEU A 553 -15.09 -8.97 37.79
CA LEU A 553 -15.14 -8.03 36.68
C LEU A 553 -15.26 -8.82 35.37
N ALA A 554 -16.32 -8.54 34.62
CA ALA A 554 -16.45 -8.97 33.23
C ALA A 554 -15.85 -7.89 32.32
N VAL A 555 -14.89 -8.29 31.49
CA VAL A 555 -14.03 -7.37 30.74
C VAL A 555 -13.98 -7.81 29.28
N ASN A 556 -14.07 -6.84 28.38
CA ASN A 556 -13.83 -7.07 26.96
C ASN A 556 -12.34 -7.35 26.71
N VAL A 557 -12.05 -8.36 25.91
CA VAL A 557 -10.67 -8.73 25.57
C VAL A 557 -10.04 -7.69 24.64
N GLY A 558 -10.85 -6.82 24.03
CA GLY A 558 -10.43 -5.63 23.30
C GLY A 558 -9.86 -5.91 21.91
N LEU A 559 -9.47 -4.82 21.25
CA LEU A 559 -8.76 -4.83 19.97
C LEU A 559 -7.24 -4.85 20.23
N ARG A 560 -6.44 -5.34 19.28
CA ARG A 560 -4.96 -5.28 19.34
C ARG A 560 -4.38 -4.20 18.43
N SER A 561 -5.14 -3.78 17.43
CA SER A 561 -4.75 -2.81 16.41
C SER A 561 -6.00 -2.08 15.95
N LEU A 562 -5.85 -0.80 15.62
CA LEU A 562 -6.87 -0.02 14.92
C LEU A 562 -6.84 -0.29 13.41
N VAL A 563 -5.70 -0.66 12.84
CA VAL A 563 -5.60 -1.04 11.41
C VAL A 563 -6.09 -2.46 11.23
N CYS A 564 -7.04 -2.63 10.30
CA CYS A 564 -7.56 -3.93 9.87
C CYS A 564 -6.77 -4.45 8.67
N GLY A 565 -6.23 -5.66 8.78
CA GLY A 565 -5.73 -6.44 7.65
C GLY A 565 -6.72 -7.52 7.20
N ASP A 566 -6.58 -8.02 5.97
CA ASP A 566 -7.22 -9.27 5.55
C ASP A 566 -6.66 -10.43 6.41
N TYR A 567 -7.55 -11.25 6.98
CA TYR A 567 -7.24 -12.38 7.88
C TYR A 567 -6.16 -13.34 7.35
N LYS A 568 -5.88 -13.31 6.04
CA LYS A 568 -4.92 -14.18 5.35
C LYS A 568 -3.46 -13.72 5.38
N ARG A 569 -3.13 -12.50 5.83
CA ARG A 569 -1.75 -11.95 5.75
C ARG A 569 -1.36 -11.27 7.07
N PRO A 570 -0.08 -11.34 7.50
CA PRO A 570 0.36 -10.78 8.77
C PRO A 570 -0.07 -9.30 8.90
N PHE A 571 -0.64 -8.97 10.06
CA PHE A 571 -1.20 -7.66 10.35
C PHE A 571 -0.08 -6.62 10.48
N ASP A 572 -0.15 -5.53 9.72
CA ASP A 572 0.52 -4.30 10.13
C ASP A 572 -0.23 -3.80 11.38
N SER A 573 0.43 -3.84 12.55
CA SER A 573 -0.18 -3.39 13.81
C SER A 573 0.01 -1.89 13.98
N TRP A 574 -1.09 -1.17 14.18
CA TRP A 574 -1.02 0.23 14.57
C TRP A 574 -2.08 0.53 15.65
N PRO A 575 -1.69 1.15 16.78
CA PRO A 575 -0.33 1.56 17.19
C PRO A 575 0.69 0.41 17.24
N PRO A 576 2.02 0.68 17.14
CA PRO A 576 3.06 -0.34 16.95
C PRO A 576 3.07 -1.41 18.05
N ASP A 577 3.60 -2.59 17.70
CA ASP A 577 3.49 -3.82 18.49
C ASP A 577 4.06 -3.67 19.91
N ILE A 578 3.37 -4.31 20.85
CA ILE A 578 3.65 -4.33 22.29
C ILE A 578 4.08 -5.74 22.70
N ASP A 579 4.97 -5.84 23.68
CA ASP A 579 5.61 -7.08 24.09
C ASP A 579 4.62 -8.19 24.52
N ARG A 580 3.44 -7.86 25.06
CA ARG A 580 2.46 -8.84 25.53
C ARG A 580 1.04 -8.55 25.08
N PHE A 581 0.27 -9.59 24.76
CA PHE A 581 -1.11 -9.49 24.25
C PHE A 581 -2.02 -8.57 25.07
N HIS A 582 -1.97 -8.67 26.39
CA HIS A 582 -2.87 -7.93 27.28
C HIS A 582 -2.46 -6.47 27.55
N ASP A 583 -1.27 -6.01 27.12
CA ASP A 583 -0.76 -4.69 27.51
C ASP A 583 -1.67 -3.55 27.02
N LEU A 584 -2.36 -3.70 25.89
CA LEU A 584 -3.31 -2.72 25.35
C LEU A 584 -4.76 -3.22 25.34
N THR A 585 -5.11 -4.20 26.18
CA THR A 585 -6.50 -4.67 26.32
C THR A 585 -7.14 -4.12 27.59
N LEU A 586 -8.48 -4.07 27.63
CA LEU A 586 -9.19 -3.73 28.89
C LEU A 586 -8.93 -4.78 29.97
N MET A 587 -8.75 -6.06 29.60
CA MET A 587 -8.35 -7.11 30.54
C MET A 587 -7.03 -6.79 31.26
N GLY A 588 -6.01 -6.31 30.52
CA GLY A 588 -4.76 -5.85 31.11
C GLY A 588 -4.91 -4.55 31.89
N ALA A 589 -5.77 -3.64 31.45
CA ALA A 589 -6.09 -2.43 32.23
C ALA A 589 -6.71 -2.78 33.59
N ALA A 590 -7.65 -3.73 33.63
CA ALA A 590 -8.23 -4.22 34.89
C ALA A 590 -7.16 -4.85 35.79
N ALA A 591 -6.28 -5.69 35.24
CA ALA A 591 -5.17 -6.28 35.99
C ALA A 591 -4.18 -5.23 36.52
N GLN A 592 -3.89 -4.18 35.72
CA GLN A 592 -3.04 -3.07 36.13
C GLN A 592 -3.65 -2.29 37.30
N LEU A 593 -4.96 -2.00 37.25
CA LEU A 593 -5.66 -1.32 38.35
C LEU A 593 -5.74 -2.17 39.62
N VAL A 594 -5.89 -3.49 39.48
CA VAL A 594 -5.82 -4.41 40.63
C VAL A 594 -4.41 -4.45 41.22
N ALA A 595 -3.36 -4.43 40.38
CA ALA A 595 -1.98 -4.33 40.82
C ALA A 595 -1.72 -3.02 41.59
N GLU A 596 -2.25 -1.89 41.10
CA GLU A 596 -2.22 -0.59 41.79
C GLU A 596 -2.88 -0.67 43.19
N LEU A 597 -4.07 -1.27 43.28
CA LEU A 597 -4.78 -1.47 44.56
C LEU A 597 -4.00 -2.35 45.54
N TRP A 598 -3.27 -3.35 45.04
CA TRP A 598 -2.51 -4.28 45.87
C TRP A 598 -1.10 -3.78 46.21
N GLY A 599 -0.59 -2.76 45.52
CA GLY A 599 0.75 -2.23 45.69
C GLY A 599 1.84 -3.16 45.11
N VAL A 600 1.55 -3.84 44.00
CA VAL A 600 2.44 -4.82 43.36
C VAL A 600 2.73 -4.45 41.89
N PRO A 601 3.87 -4.89 41.31
CA PRO A 601 4.16 -4.62 39.90
C PRO A 601 3.11 -5.24 38.96
N SER A 602 2.54 -4.43 38.05
CA SER A 602 1.53 -4.89 37.08
C SER A 602 2.08 -6.02 36.19
N GLY A 603 3.35 -5.93 35.80
CA GLY A 603 4.02 -6.91 34.95
C GLY A 603 4.02 -8.35 35.50
N ASP A 604 3.84 -8.54 36.81
CA ASP A 604 3.74 -9.87 37.41
C ASP A 604 2.32 -10.43 37.29
N LEU A 605 1.28 -9.63 37.51
CA LEU A 605 -0.11 -10.05 37.31
C LEU A 605 -0.40 -10.35 35.85
N MET A 606 0.16 -9.55 34.94
CA MET A 606 -0.03 -9.71 33.49
C MET A 606 0.43 -11.07 32.96
N LYS A 607 1.50 -11.67 33.55
CA LYS A 607 1.99 -13.00 33.15
C LYS A 607 1.01 -14.14 33.43
N PHE A 608 0.07 -13.93 34.36
CA PHE A 608 -0.91 -14.95 34.77
C PHE A 608 -2.19 -14.93 33.92
N LEU A 609 -2.47 -13.82 33.21
CA LEU A 609 -3.66 -13.71 32.36
C LEU A 609 -3.67 -14.74 31.22
N ASP A 610 -2.49 -15.09 30.70
CA ASP A 610 -2.35 -16.03 29.58
C ASP A 610 -2.31 -17.52 30.00
N LYS A 611 -2.12 -17.83 31.30
CA LYS A 611 -1.63 -19.15 31.72
C LYS A 611 -2.60 -20.03 32.53
N ALA A 612 -3.70 -19.50 33.08
CA ALA A 612 -4.65 -20.33 33.83
C ALA A 612 -6.08 -19.79 33.76
N ARG A 613 -7.04 -20.65 33.40
CA ARG A 613 -8.47 -20.35 33.55
C ARG A 613 -9.17 -21.47 34.32
N ASP A 614 -9.46 -21.22 35.58
CA ASP A 614 -10.19 -22.15 36.43
C ASP A 614 -11.70 -21.91 36.30
N ARG A 615 -12.49 -22.96 36.54
CA ARG A 615 -13.96 -22.86 36.57
C ARG A 615 -14.44 -22.36 37.94
N VAL A 616 -14.62 -21.06 38.05
CA VAL A 616 -14.98 -20.36 39.29
C VAL A 616 -16.41 -19.85 39.28
N ALA A 617 -16.95 -19.65 40.48
CA ALA A 617 -18.23 -18.98 40.67
C ALA A 617 -18.08 -17.48 40.43
N ILE A 618 -18.95 -16.91 39.60
CA ILE A 618 -18.86 -15.51 39.16
C ILE A 618 -20.05 -14.66 39.62
N GLY A 619 -21.12 -15.30 40.08
CA GLY A 619 -22.33 -14.62 40.51
C GLY A 619 -23.50 -15.57 40.67
N MET A 620 -24.67 -14.99 40.93
CA MET A 620 -25.92 -15.71 41.15
C MET A 620 -26.94 -15.38 40.08
N SER A 621 -27.76 -16.36 39.70
CA SER A 621 -28.95 -16.18 38.88
C SER A 621 -30.14 -16.77 39.63
N GLY A 622 -30.92 -15.91 40.29
CA GLY A 622 -31.82 -16.34 41.37
C GLY A 622 -31.02 -17.05 42.45
N ASP A 623 -31.41 -18.27 42.80
CA ASP A 623 -30.72 -19.10 43.81
C ASP A 623 -29.59 -19.98 43.23
N LYS A 624 -29.31 -19.89 41.92
CA LYS A 624 -28.32 -20.74 41.26
C LYS A 624 -26.98 -20.02 41.11
N GLU A 625 -25.93 -20.65 41.61
CA GLU A 625 -24.56 -20.22 41.39
C GLU A 625 -24.16 -20.43 39.93
N VAL A 626 -23.68 -19.37 39.28
CA VAL A 626 -23.19 -19.40 37.90
C VAL A 626 -21.67 -19.50 37.91
N ARG A 627 -21.13 -20.51 37.22
CA ARG A 627 -19.68 -20.75 37.14
C ARG A 627 -19.17 -20.76 35.70
N THR A 628 -18.02 -20.15 35.47
CA THR A 628 -17.34 -20.17 34.16
C THR A 628 -15.82 -20.17 34.31
N SER A 629 -15.15 -20.40 33.19
CA SER A 629 -13.70 -20.28 33.05
C SER A 629 -13.31 -18.80 33.12
N ALA A 630 -12.48 -18.42 34.10
CA ALA A 630 -12.07 -17.05 34.34
C ALA A 630 -10.62 -16.97 34.82
N ALA A 631 -9.98 -15.80 34.64
CA ALA A 631 -8.67 -15.53 35.20
C ALA A 631 -8.82 -15.13 36.67
N ILE A 632 -8.07 -15.77 37.57
CA ILE A 632 -8.08 -15.46 38.99
C ILE A 632 -6.80 -14.73 39.36
N LEU A 633 -6.93 -13.50 39.83
CA LEU A 633 -5.84 -12.75 40.43
C LEU A 633 -5.93 -12.93 41.94
N ARG A 634 -4.81 -13.27 42.59
CA ARG A 634 -4.73 -13.40 44.06
C ARG A 634 -3.59 -12.53 44.60
N LYS A 635 -3.87 -11.77 45.64
CA LYS A 635 -2.84 -11.05 46.40
C LYS A 635 -2.02 -12.07 47.17
N SER A 636 -0.78 -12.31 46.74
CA SER A 636 0.17 -13.13 47.50
C SER A 636 0.40 -12.45 48.85
N GLY A 637 0.10 -13.14 49.95
CA GLY A 637 0.47 -12.64 51.28
C GLY A 637 2.01 -12.55 51.41
N PRO A 638 2.54 -11.84 52.42
CA PRO A 638 3.99 -11.69 52.66
C PRO A 638 4.75 -13.00 52.99
N SER A 639 4.22 -14.19 52.68
CA SER A 639 4.88 -15.48 52.95
C SER A 639 5.03 -16.42 51.75
N ALA A 640 4.65 -16.02 50.52
CA ALA A 640 4.74 -16.91 49.35
C ALA A 640 6.06 -16.85 48.57
N ALA A 641 7.09 -16.14 49.08
CA ALA A 641 8.44 -16.11 48.47
C ALA A 641 9.34 -17.31 48.89
N LYS A 642 8.77 -18.33 49.53
CA LYS A 642 9.44 -19.62 49.77
C LYS A 642 8.46 -20.75 49.53
N ARG A 643 8.29 -21.17 48.27
CA ARG A 643 8.08 -22.57 47.88
C ARG A 643 8.23 -22.74 46.38
#